data_AF-A0A395RUS8-F1
#
_entry.id   AF-A0A395RUS8-F1
#
_cell.length_a   1.000
_cell.length_b   1.000
_cell.length_c   1.000
_cell.angle_alpha   90.00
_cell.angle_beta   90.00
_cell.angle_gamma   90.00
#
_symmetry.space_group_name_H-M   'P 1'
#
loop_
_entity.id
_entity.type
_entity.pdbx_description
1 polymer ?
#
loop_
_entity_poly.entity_id
_entity_poly.type
_entity_poly.pdbx_seq_one_letter_code
_entity_poly.pdbx_strand_id
1 'polypeptide(L)'
;MRPFVAAGLLLQTGLVLSETTNSTVIYGSDGTIKLSSNGFHPDIVVLDYGHSVEGHPTFKVVSASGDTSGFELTFAESNAALKSYMSDGPLPLAAAMETYRVNKYNISEPGLITNRLIQGAFRYKKLNLSTAGSLILERVGVKPTVHTTPLTELPGSFECSDKDLTRIWSTGARTAQLTEIPHGSVPDFWQVTDQGALVENAAPQALSNPAVSQATSYEIDFDVKPLTGEFVFSVLSDTLNDAVLITCNVKDGFISSSTSSSSTIPTKLNIGEWMSVRARVNMTTIEVSINNQTALKFTQTEKFYGSFGLGAPLGHSAYYRNLRATTLEGVEIYSSDLKDRSFLDDFFMGDNPLDTIVDGSRRDRIAYSGDLDIAISSTFASTYAKSFVEGSLDLVGSYQTTAGFWIPNAKIQQAPLPQPLDINITGLIGYSFNFLNGLATNYEVLGNETFAKKWAPRAVAMLEWAHSQLVDGLFTIDDASLTGDWNYYDPSQTGASTKFNALYAYSLQQTEKFLKAGGVSTAKYQTRLKNLRKAVHKQLWNETMGAYVLSNEITTGFSQDANALAILAGIPQSNGVSAKTLFKTMEAELQLPAGPLAFSNGTVESGFAQKISPFSSAYHLRAAFESGDEHTARQLLKTLWAPMANPANANYTNTFWETLDPDGTPGLGIMTSLCHGWAAGPTAELSKWVLGIQAVKPGFAEWKVQPMLLGLEWAKGRVPTDKGSIEVEWELVSDLLHMKVRVVGDKGTTGTVYLPELLPVSAKKSVFKVNGKVVNKTKFSVRGGEQIEVVQMRK
;
A
#
# COMPACT_ATOMS: atom_id res chain seq x y z
N MET A 1 -44.77 -41.38 -4.11
CA MET A 1 -45.16 -40.19 -4.88
C MET A 1 -45.15 -38.98 -3.96
N ARG A 2 -44.09 -38.17 -4.05
CA ARG A 2 -43.97 -36.82 -3.49
C ARG A 2 -43.21 -36.01 -4.56
N PRO A 3 -43.67 -34.82 -4.95
CA PRO A 3 -43.09 -34.12 -6.08
C PRO A 3 -41.80 -33.41 -5.68
N PHE A 4 -40.87 -33.41 -6.62
CA PHE A 4 -39.65 -32.61 -6.68
C PHE A 4 -39.96 -31.12 -6.50
N VAL A 5 -39.23 -30.46 -5.60
CA VAL A 5 -39.05 -29.00 -5.62
C VAL A 5 -37.57 -28.76 -5.91
N ALA A 6 -37.29 -28.37 -7.15
CA ALA A 6 -36.02 -27.80 -7.58
C ALA A 6 -36.33 -26.36 -8.00
N ALA A 7 -35.77 -25.38 -7.29
CA ALA A 7 -35.56 -24.00 -7.75
C ALA A 7 -34.78 -23.19 -6.69
N GLY A 8 -33.61 -22.65 -7.07
CA GLY A 8 -33.17 -21.32 -6.62
C GLY A 8 -32.42 -21.17 -5.29
N LEU A 9 -31.32 -21.90 -5.10
CA LEU A 9 -30.18 -21.46 -4.27
C LEU A 9 -29.01 -21.37 -5.26
N LEU A 10 -28.47 -20.21 -5.68
CA LEU A 10 -27.54 -19.39 -4.92
C LEU A 10 -27.07 -18.17 -5.73
N LEU A 11 -27.09 -16.99 -5.10
CA LEU A 11 -26.17 -15.87 -5.35
C LEU A 11 -25.57 -15.54 -3.97
N GLN A 12 -24.26 -15.78 -3.83
CA GLN A 12 -23.46 -15.84 -2.58
C GLN A 12 -23.95 -16.86 -1.53
N THR A 13 -23.28 -18.02 -1.44
CA THR A 13 -23.36 -18.90 -0.26
C THR A 13 -22.73 -18.17 0.92
N GLY A 14 -23.54 -17.61 1.81
CA GLY A 14 -23.08 -17.31 3.17
C GLY A 14 -22.76 -18.63 3.88
N LEU A 15 -21.49 -18.97 4.03
CA LEU A 15 -21.04 -20.07 4.90
C LEU A 15 -20.79 -19.53 6.31
N VAL A 16 -21.18 -20.32 7.31
CA VAL A 16 -20.91 -20.06 8.73
C VAL A 16 -19.40 -20.18 8.95
N LEU A 17 -18.71 -19.04 9.13
CA LEU A 17 -17.31 -19.02 9.56
C LEU A 17 -17.22 -19.54 11.01
N SER A 18 -16.22 -20.36 11.29
CA SER A 18 -15.91 -20.85 12.64
C SER A 18 -15.64 -19.70 13.60
N GLU A 19 -16.10 -19.87 14.84
CA GLU A 19 -15.93 -18.94 15.95
C GLU A 19 -14.46 -18.83 16.40
N THR A 20 -13.64 -18.03 15.72
CA THR A 20 -12.37 -17.58 16.28
C THR A 20 -12.05 -16.16 15.84
N THR A 21 -12.71 -15.20 16.48
CA THR A 21 -12.18 -13.92 16.98
C THR A 21 -13.39 -13.06 17.36
N ASN A 22 -13.37 -12.53 18.58
CA ASN A 22 -14.41 -11.71 19.17
C ASN A 22 -14.41 -10.30 18.54
N SER A 23 -14.41 -10.18 17.20
CA SER A 23 -14.40 -8.89 16.52
C SER A 23 -15.80 -8.30 16.52
N THR A 24 -15.94 -7.15 17.16
CA THR A 24 -17.20 -6.40 17.22
C THR A 24 -17.48 -5.85 15.82
N VAL A 25 -18.68 -6.11 15.29
CA VAL A 25 -19.13 -5.55 14.01
C VAL A 25 -19.11 -4.02 14.10
N ILE A 26 -18.54 -3.36 13.10
CA ILE A 26 -18.66 -1.91 12.96
C ILE A 26 -19.98 -1.63 12.23
N TYR A 27 -20.95 -1.09 12.95
CA TYR A 27 -22.27 -0.77 12.38
C TYR A 27 -22.25 0.58 11.66
N GLY A 28 -22.84 0.61 10.46
CA GLY A 28 -23.18 1.86 9.78
C GLY A 28 -24.59 2.34 10.16
N SER A 29 -25.40 1.48 10.78
CA SER A 29 -26.69 1.80 11.39
C SER A 29 -27.00 0.83 12.52
N ASP A 30 -27.28 1.38 13.71
CA ASP A 30 -27.77 0.62 14.86
C ASP A 30 -29.31 0.45 14.84
N GLY A 31 -30.00 1.21 13.97
CA GLY A 31 -31.45 1.16 13.80
C GLY A 31 -31.90 0.22 12.68
N THR A 32 -33.22 0.00 12.63
CA THR A 32 -33.88 -0.73 11.54
C THR A 32 -33.94 0.11 10.27
N ILE A 33 -33.47 -0.43 9.15
CA ILE A 33 -33.59 0.15 7.81
C ILE A 33 -34.73 -0.55 7.08
N LYS A 34 -35.65 0.23 6.52
CA LYS A 34 -36.75 -0.27 5.68
C LYS A 34 -36.52 0.17 4.25
N LEU A 35 -36.55 -0.78 3.32
CA LEU A 35 -36.52 -0.54 1.88
C LEU A 35 -37.82 -1.05 1.28
N SER A 36 -38.44 -0.27 0.39
CA SER A 36 -39.62 -0.69 -0.36
C SER A 36 -39.66 -0.04 -1.74
N SER A 37 -39.59 -0.87 -2.79
CA SER A 37 -39.72 -0.43 -4.18
C SER A 37 -40.96 -1.04 -4.81
N ASN A 38 -41.51 -0.34 -5.80
CA ASN A 38 -42.62 -0.81 -6.63
C ASN A 38 -42.14 -1.38 -7.99
N GLY A 39 -40.82 -1.54 -8.18
CA GLY A 39 -40.22 -1.99 -9.44
C GLY A 39 -39.97 -0.88 -10.46
N PHE A 40 -40.47 0.34 -10.22
CA PHE A 40 -40.27 1.52 -11.08
C PHE A 40 -39.41 2.59 -10.41
N HIS A 41 -39.49 2.70 -9.08
CA HIS A 41 -38.74 3.66 -8.28
C HIS A 41 -37.91 2.90 -7.25
N PRO A 42 -36.57 2.85 -7.40
CA PRO A 42 -35.73 2.19 -6.43
C PRO A 42 -35.78 2.92 -5.08
N ASP A 43 -35.70 2.17 -3.99
CA ASP A 43 -35.51 2.73 -2.66
C ASP A 43 -34.05 2.60 -2.25
N ILE A 44 -33.44 3.72 -1.86
CA ILE A 44 -31.99 3.86 -1.68
C ILE A 44 -31.68 4.48 -0.34
N VAL A 45 -30.79 3.83 0.42
CA VAL A 45 -30.23 4.35 1.67
C VAL A 45 -28.72 4.36 1.57
N VAL A 46 -28.08 5.47 1.88
CA VAL A 46 -26.62 5.58 1.96
C VAL A 46 -26.20 5.72 3.41
N LEU A 47 -25.31 4.83 3.86
CA LEU A 47 -24.67 4.88 5.16
C LEU A 47 -23.29 5.51 5.02
N ASP A 48 -22.98 6.46 5.90
CA ASP A 48 -21.66 7.07 6.05
C ASP A 48 -21.08 6.64 7.40
N TYR A 49 -19.96 5.91 7.38
CA TYR A 49 -19.26 5.44 8.57
C TYR A 49 -18.43 6.53 9.26
N GLY A 50 -18.34 7.72 8.65
CA GLY A 50 -17.54 8.87 9.10
C GLY A 50 -16.03 8.72 8.83
N HIS A 51 -15.56 7.49 8.61
CA HIS A 51 -14.17 7.14 8.28
C HIS A 51 -14.14 5.80 7.52
N SER A 52 -13.01 5.49 6.90
CA SER A 52 -12.82 4.21 6.22
C SER A 52 -12.82 3.04 7.20
N VAL A 53 -13.55 2.00 6.81
CA VAL A 53 -13.63 0.69 7.45
C VAL A 53 -13.40 -0.39 6.37
N GLU A 54 -13.05 -1.60 6.78
CA GLU A 54 -12.83 -2.74 5.88
C GLU A 54 -13.32 -4.02 6.54
N GLY A 55 -13.72 -5.01 5.75
CA GLY A 55 -13.96 -6.37 6.22
C GLY A 55 -15.10 -7.07 5.49
N HIS A 56 -15.72 -8.05 6.12
CA HIS A 56 -16.87 -8.78 5.56
C HIS A 56 -18.16 -7.97 5.78
N PRO A 57 -18.87 -7.53 4.72
CA PRO A 57 -20.20 -6.96 4.87
C PRO A 57 -21.13 -7.89 5.65
N THR A 58 -21.83 -7.35 6.65
CA THR A 58 -22.76 -8.12 7.51
C THR A 58 -24.04 -7.34 7.73
N PHE A 59 -25.20 -8.00 7.66
CA PHE A 59 -26.49 -7.42 8.03
C PHE A 59 -27.50 -8.51 8.42
N LYS A 60 -28.50 -8.14 9.21
CA LYS A 60 -29.61 -9.03 9.59
C LYS A 60 -30.85 -8.66 8.81
N VAL A 61 -31.43 -9.63 8.12
CA VAL A 61 -32.76 -9.54 7.51
C VAL A 61 -33.80 -9.87 8.59
N VAL A 62 -34.65 -8.91 8.91
CA VAL A 62 -35.78 -9.07 9.81
C VAL A 62 -36.99 -9.63 9.06
N SER A 63 -37.26 -9.11 7.86
CA SER A 63 -38.30 -9.62 6.97
C SER A 63 -38.01 -9.27 5.52
N ALA A 64 -38.43 -10.14 4.61
CA ALA A 64 -38.45 -9.94 3.17
C ALA A 64 -39.84 -10.25 2.61
N SER A 65 -40.29 -9.50 1.62
CA SER A 65 -41.57 -9.73 0.94
C SER A 65 -41.53 -9.21 -0.50
N GLY A 66 -42.35 -9.80 -1.38
CA GLY A 66 -42.33 -9.46 -2.80
C GLY A 66 -41.06 -9.93 -3.50
N ASP A 67 -40.69 -9.26 -4.59
CA ASP A 67 -39.44 -9.53 -5.32
C ASP A 67 -38.29 -8.66 -4.79
N THR A 68 -37.32 -9.30 -4.14
CA THR A 68 -36.11 -8.64 -3.61
C THR A 68 -34.85 -8.96 -4.40
N SER A 69 -34.96 -9.59 -5.57
CA SER A 69 -33.82 -10.02 -6.38
C SER A 69 -32.97 -8.86 -6.93
N GLY A 70 -33.51 -7.63 -6.90
CA GLY A 70 -32.79 -6.40 -7.22
C GLY A 70 -32.24 -5.66 -6.01
N PHE A 71 -31.99 -6.35 -4.88
CA PHE A 71 -31.31 -5.76 -3.72
C PHE A 71 -29.79 -5.80 -3.92
N GLU A 72 -29.16 -4.64 -3.77
CA GLU A 72 -27.71 -4.46 -3.94
C GLU A 72 -27.09 -3.68 -2.78
N LEU A 73 -25.87 -4.07 -2.43
CA LEU A 73 -24.96 -3.25 -1.61
C LEU A 73 -23.83 -2.73 -2.51
N THR A 74 -23.56 -1.43 -2.46
CA THR A 74 -22.44 -0.78 -3.16
C THR A 74 -21.52 -0.08 -2.18
N PHE A 75 -20.20 -0.17 -2.37
CA PHE A 75 -19.19 0.34 -1.43
C PHE A 75 -18.32 1.41 -2.07
N ALA A 76 -17.88 2.41 -1.30
CA ALA A 76 -17.02 3.47 -1.80
C ALA A 76 -16.14 4.10 -0.71
N GLU A 77 -14.92 4.52 -1.06
CA GLU A 77 -14.14 5.42 -0.21
C GLU A 77 -14.69 6.86 -0.23
N SER A 78 -15.21 7.32 -1.38
CA SER A 78 -15.80 8.67 -1.53
C SER A 78 -17.30 8.61 -1.88
N ASN A 79 -18.09 9.58 -1.41
CA ASN A 79 -19.52 9.63 -1.74
C ASN A 79 -19.74 9.86 -3.25
N ALA A 80 -18.83 10.59 -3.91
CA ALA A 80 -18.90 10.86 -5.33
C ALA A 80 -18.86 9.57 -6.17
N ALA A 81 -18.13 8.55 -5.71
CA ALA A 81 -18.00 7.28 -6.40
C ALA A 81 -19.33 6.52 -6.53
N LEU A 82 -20.25 6.66 -5.56
CA LEU A 82 -21.55 5.97 -5.56
C LEU A 82 -22.48 6.33 -6.74
N LYS A 83 -22.14 7.39 -7.50
CA LYS A 83 -22.82 7.78 -8.74
C LYS A 83 -22.55 6.82 -9.90
N SER A 84 -21.40 6.16 -9.90
CA SER A 84 -21.08 5.09 -10.84
C SER A 84 -21.72 3.78 -10.37
N TYR A 85 -22.21 2.97 -11.30
CA TYR A 85 -22.87 1.71 -10.95
C TYR A 85 -21.95 0.76 -10.17
N MET A 86 -20.70 0.56 -10.63
CA MET A 86 -19.69 -0.23 -9.91
C MET A 86 -18.85 0.59 -8.93
N SER A 87 -19.30 1.80 -8.58
CA SER A 87 -18.60 2.69 -7.64
C SER A 87 -17.14 2.94 -8.05
N ASP A 88 -16.21 2.75 -7.12
CA ASP A 88 -14.76 2.85 -7.26
C ASP A 88 -14.08 1.52 -7.62
N GLY A 89 -14.82 0.62 -8.29
CA GLY A 89 -14.30 -0.60 -8.91
C GLY A 89 -14.68 -0.72 -10.40
N PRO A 90 -14.43 -1.87 -11.07
CA PRO A 90 -13.82 -3.09 -10.52
C PRO A 90 -12.33 -2.91 -10.18
N LEU A 91 -11.82 -3.79 -9.31
CA LEU A 91 -10.45 -3.79 -8.81
C LEU A 91 -9.69 -4.98 -9.43
N PRO A 92 -9.24 -4.90 -10.69
CA PRO A 92 -8.65 -6.04 -11.40
C PRO A 92 -7.35 -6.55 -10.77
N LEU A 93 -6.60 -5.65 -10.13
CA LEU A 93 -5.34 -5.95 -9.43
C LEU A 93 -5.56 -6.76 -8.12
N ALA A 94 -6.80 -6.91 -7.66
CA ALA A 94 -7.12 -7.50 -6.37
C ALA A 94 -6.99 -9.04 -6.37
N ALA A 95 -6.16 -9.56 -5.47
CA ALA A 95 -6.15 -10.98 -5.08
C ALA A 95 -6.65 -11.21 -3.64
N ALA A 96 -6.83 -10.15 -2.83
CA ALA A 96 -7.07 -10.24 -1.36
C ALA A 96 -8.46 -9.78 -0.89
N MET A 97 -9.34 -9.39 -1.81
CA MET A 97 -10.66 -8.85 -1.55
C MET A 97 -11.58 -9.02 -2.77
N GLU A 98 -12.87 -8.77 -2.59
CA GLU A 98 -13.83 -8.83 -3.67
C GLU A 98 -13.50 -7.87 -4.82
N THR A 99 -13.45 -8.40 -6.05
CA THR A 99 -13.14 -7.64 -7.26
C THR A 99 -14.11 -6.49 -7.50
N TYR A 100 -15.40 -6.72 -7.23
CA TYR A 100 -16.45 -5.76 -7.50
C TYR A 100 -16.89 -5.06 -6.22
N ARG A 101 -17.19 -3.76 -6.36
CA ARG A 101 -17.69 -2.92 -5.27
C ARG A 101 -19.21 -2.96 -5.16
N VAL A 102 -19.82 -4.02 -5.67
CA VAL A 102 -21.26 -4.26 -5.70
C VAL A 102 -21.52 -5.72 -5.35
N ASN A 103 -22.39 -5.95 -4.36
CA ASN A 103 -22.95 -7.27 -4.06
C ASN A 103 -24.43 -7.29 -4.40
N LYS A 104 -24.87 -8.35 -5.08
CA LYS A 104 -26.27 -8.57 -5.42
C LYS A 104 -26.84 -9.69 -4.57
N TYR A 105 -28.08 -9.51 -4.13
CA TYR A 105 -28.75 -10.45 -3.25
C TYR A 105 -30.14 -10.80 -3.79
N ASN A 106 -30.58 -12.01 -3.49
CA ASN A 106 -31.97 -12.42 -3.64
C ASN A 106 -32.44 -13.04 -2.32
N ILE A 107 -33.20 -12.28 -1.52
CA ILE A 107 -33.47 -12.59 -0.12
C ILE A 107 -34.95 -12.97 0.05
N SER A 108 -35.23 -14.25 0.25
CA SER A 108 -36.60 -14.71 0.49
C SER A 108 -36.97 -14.87 1.97
N GLU A 109 -35.98 -15.02 2.86
CA GLU A 109 -36.21 -15.41 4.26
C GLU A 109 -35.42 -14.52 5.25
N PRO A 110 -35.91 -14.35 6.50
CA PRO A 110 -35.14 -13.72 7.57
C PRO A 110 -33.85 -14.48 7.91
N GLY A 111 -32.82 -13.75 8.34
CA GLY A 111 -31.54 -14.37 8.70
C GLY A 111 -30.39 -13.37 8.85
N LEU A 112 -29.26 -13.85 9.37
CA LEU A 112 -28.02 -13.10 9.37
C LEU A 112 -27.26 -13.42 8.07
N ILE A 113 -26.88 -12.38 7.33
CA ILE A 113 -26.05 -12.50 6.13
C ILE A 113 -24.69 -11.88 6.43
N THR A 114 -23.62 -12.65 6.20
CA THR A 114 -22.24 -12.18 6.18
C THR A 114 -21.62 -12.64 4.88
N ASN A 115 -21.07 -11.70 4.12
CA ASN A 115 -20.42 -12.01 2.85
C ASN A 115 -19.14 -12.81 3.08
N ARG A 116 -18.83 -13.71 2.15
CA ARG A 116 -17.60 -14.51 2.16
C ARG A 116 -16.38 -13.66 1.87
N LEU A 117 -16.43 -12.84 0.82
CA LEU A 117 -15.31 -11.99 0.40
C LEU A 117 -15.29 -10.67 1.19
N ILE A 118 -14.08 -10.14 1.33
CA ILE A 118 -13.81 -8.87 2.00
C ILE A 118 -14.13 -7.73 1.04
N GLN A 119 -14.77 -6.68 1.54
CA GLN A 119 -14.75 -5.38 0.90
C GLN A 119 -13.61 -4.57 1.52
N GLY A 120 -12.56 -4.33 0.73
CA GLY A 120 -11.45 -3.43 1.08
C GLY A 120 -11.94 -2.03 1.43
N ALA A 121 -11.08 -1.18 1.99
CA ALA A 121 -11.45 0.13 2.57
C ALA A 121 -12.65 0.81 1.88
N PHE A 122 -13.66 1.17 2.67
CA PHE A 122 -14.78 1.99 2.25
C PHE A 122 -15.26 2.85 3.41
N ARG A 123 -15.79 4.04 3.12
CA ARG A 123 -16.47 4.90 4.09
C ARG A 123 -17.97 4.90 3.87
N TYR A 124 -18.41 4.74 2.62
CA TYR A 124 -19.81 4.80 2.24
C TYR A 124 -20.34 3.44 1.80
N LYS A 125 -21.57 3.13 2.21
CA LYS A 125 -22.29 1.93 1.79
C LYS A 125 -23.69 2.31 1.32
N LYS A 126 -23.99 2.08 0.05
CA LYS A 126 -25.31 2.29 -0.55
C LYS A 126 -26.08 0.98 -0.57
N LEU A 127 -27.27 0.99 0.02
CA LEU A 127 -28.29 -0.05 -0.06
C LEU A 127 -29.28 0.38 -1.13
N ASN A 128 -29.58 -0.49 -2.10
CA ASN A 128 -30.49 -0.19 -3.21
C ASN A 128 -31.43 -1.37 -3.43
N LEU A 129 -32.75 -1.17 -3.30
CA LEU A 129 -33.75 -2.15 -3.70
C LEU A 129 -34.49 -1.63 -4.94
N SER A 130 -34.26 -2.28 -6.08
CA SER A 130 -34.83 -1.85 -7.36
C SER A 130 -36.08 -2.63 -7.79
N THR A 131 -36.26 -3.87 -7.31
CA THR A 131 -37.40 -4.74 -7.65
C THR A 131 -38.63 -4.49 -6.76
N ALA A 132 -39.80 -4.97 -7.20
CA ALA A 132 -41.08 -4.76 -6.52
C ALA A 132 -41.22 -5.62 -5.24
N GLY A 133 -40.55 -5.19 -4.17
CA GLY A 133 -40.51 -5.89 -2.89
C GLY A 133 -40.22 -4.96 -1.72
N SER A 134 -40.09 -5.54 -0.54
CA SER A 134 -39.71 -4.83 0.68
C SER A 134 -38.78 -5.65 1.57
N LEU A 135 -37.78 -4.96 2.13
CA LEU A 135 -36.81 -5.50 3.09
C LEU A 135 -36.83 -4.67 4.37
N ILE A 136 -36.77 -5.37 5.50
CA ILE A 136 -36.48 -4.77 6.81
C ILE A 136 -35.15 -5.35 7.29
N LEU A 137 -34.16 -4.48 7.47
CA LEU A 137 -32.80 -4.84 7.83
C LEU A 137 -32.41 -4.22 9.18
N GLU A 138 -31.57 -4.91 9.93
CA GLU A 138 -30.96 -4.42 11.17
C GLU A 138 -29.47 -4.75 11.18
N ARG A 139 -28.71 -4.12 12.08
CA ARG A 139 -27.29 -4.46 12.31
C ARG A 139 -26.47 -4.40 11.03
N VAL A 140 -26.76 -3.42 10.17
CA VAL A 140 -26.08 -3.24 8.88
C VAL A 140 -24.68 -2.69 9.16
N GLY A 141 -23.66 -3.49 8.90
CA GLY A 141 -22.30 -3.25 9.35
C GLY A 141 -21.25 -4.01 8.54
N VAL A 142 -20.05 -4.08 9.11
CA VAL A 142 -18.93 -4.84 8.56
C VAL A 142 -18.21 -5.55 9.70
N LYS A 143 -17.89 -6.83 9.53
CA LYS A 143 -17.01 -7.57 10.42
C LYS A 143 -15.56 -7.31 10.00
N PRO A 144 -14.78 -6.57 10.79
CA PRO A 144 -13.45 -6.13 10.38
C PRO A 144 -12.47 -7.30 10.27
N THR A 145 -11.58 -7.22 9.28
CA THR A 145 -10.45 -8.14 9.06
C THR A 145 -9.10 -7.52 9.41
N VAL A 146 -9.09 -6.23 9.75
CA VAL A 146 -7.91 -5.47 10.18
C VAL A 146 -8.08 -4.99 11.63
N HIS A 147 -7.00 -4.47 12.23
CA HIS A 147 -7.05 -3.98 13.60
C HIS A 147 -7.98 -2.76 13.75
N THR A 148 -8.80 -2.78 14.81
CA THR A 148 -9.80 -1.73 15.10
C THR A 148 -9.58 -1.01 16.43
N THR A 149 -8.43 -1.24 17.07
CA THR A 149 -8.04 -0.55 18.31
C THR A 149 -8.29 0.96 18.18
N PRO A 150 -8.99 1.60 19.13
CA PRO A 150 -9.18 3.05 19.11
C PRO A 150 -7.84 3.79 19.00
N LEU A 151 -7.78 4.87 18.22
CA LEU A 151 -6.53 5.62 17.99
C LEU A 151 -5.90 6.14 19.29
N THR A 152 -6.73 6.43 20.30
CA THR A 152 -6.32 6.87 21.65
C THR A 152 -5.70 5.75 22.50
N GLU A 153 -5.91 4.50 22.10
CA GLU A 153 -5.44 3.29 22.80
C GLU A 153 -4.26 2.62 22.09
N LEU A 154 -3.78 3.18 20.98
CA LEU A 154 -2.61 2.66 20.29
C LEU A 154 -1.34 2.72 21.17
N PRO A 155 -0.35 1.85 20.94
CA PRO A 155 0.92 1.89 21.68
C PRO A 155 1.64 3.24 21.59
N GLY A 156 1.67 3.87 20.42
CA GLY A 156 2.14 5.23 20.21
C GLY A 156 1.04 6.28 20.32
N SER A 157 1.41 7.53 20.61
CA SER A 157 0.48 8.67 20.63
C SER A 157 1.19 9.99 20.36
N PHE A 158 0.45 10.96 19.82
CA PHE A 158 0.90 12.33 19.61
C PHE A 158 -0.30 13.29 19.63
N GLU A 159 -0.16 14.38 20.37
CA GLU A 159 -1.07 15.52 20.37
C GLU A 159 -0.26 16.81 20.50
N CYS A 160 -0.72 17.90 19.91
CA CYS A 160 -0.10 19.21 20.07
C CYS A 160 -1.12 20.36 19.99
N SER A 161 -0.64 21.57 20.28
CA SER A 161 -1.44 22.81 20.21
C SER A 161 -2.07 23.10 18.83
N ASP A 162 -1.48 22.59 17.73
CA ASP A 162 -2.08 22.68 16.40
C ASP A 162 -2.96 21.44 16.14
N LYS A 163 -4.28 21.67 16.06
CA LYS A 163 -5.26 20.60 15.84
C LYS A 163 -5.07 19.90 14.50
N ASP A 164 -4.52 20.57 13.49
CA ASP A 164 -4.28 19.94 12.19
C ASP A 164 -3.15 18.92 12.29
N LEU A 165 -2.06 19.26 12.99
CA LEU A 165 -0.92 18.35 13.18
C LEU A 165 -1.30 17.15 14.04
N THR A 166 -2.14 17.36 15.06
CA THR A 166 -2.73 16.26 15.83
C THR A 166 -3.57 15.33 14.93
N ARG A 167 -4.42 15.90 14.05
CA ARG A 167 -5.20 15.10 13.10
C ARG A 167 -4.30 14.36 12.10
N ILE A 168 -3.30 15.02 11.52
CA ILE A 168 -2.33 14.43 10.59
C ILE A 168 -1.72 13.17 11.18
N TRP A 169 -1.24 13.23 12.42
CA TRP A 169 -0.65 12.06 13.08
C TRP A 169 -1.67 10.93 13.22
N SER A 170 -2.88 11.24 13.69
CA SER A 170 -3.93 10.24 13.90
C SER A 170 -4.44 9.61 12.59
N THR A 171 -4.50 10.38 11.50
CA THR A 171 -4.87 9.92 10.16
C THR A 171 -3.83 8.96 9.60
N GLY A 172 -2.53 9.22 9.83
CA GLY A 172 -1.48 8.29 9.42
C GLY A 172 -1.45 7.01 10.27
N ALA A 173 -1.71 7.11 11.57
CA ALA A 173 -1.89 5.93 12.43
C ALA A 173 -3.09 5.07 12.00
N ARG A 174 -4.21 5.69 11.61
CA ARG A 174 -5.37 4.99 11.02
C ARG A 174 -5.01 4.35 9.68
N THR A 175 -4.23 5.03 8.84
CA THR A 175 -3.75 4.47 7.57
C THR A 175 -2.96 3.19 7.80
N ALA A 176 -2.01 3.20 8.76
CA ALA A 176 -1.25 2.01 9.13
C ALA A 176 -2.16 0.83 9.55
N GLN A 177 -3.16 1.07 10.42
CA GLN A 177 -4.10 0.02 10.84
C GLN A 177 -4.85 -0.63 9.68
N LEU A 178 -5.25 0.13 8.65
CA LEU A 178 -5.99 -0.41 7.51
C LEU A 178 -5.08 -1.12 6.50
N THR A 179 -3.80 -0.74 6.41
CA THR A 179 -2.82 -1.40 5.52
C THR A 179 -2.13 -2.60 6.16
N GLU A 180 -2.32 -2.84 7.45
CA GLU A 180 -1.80 -3.99 8.20
C GLU A 180 -2.79 -5.17 8.12
N ILE A 181 -2.53 -6.12 7.20
CA ILE A 181 -3.38 -7.29 6.94
C ILE A 181 -2.91 -8.49 7.77
N PRO A 182 -3.72 -8.97 8.75
CA PRO A 182 -3.33 -10.11 9.59
C PRO A 182 -3.25 -11.41 8.78
N HIS A 183 -2.34 -12.31 9.14
CA HIS A 183 -2.26 -13.65 8.56
C HIS A 183 -3.59 -14.40 8.69
N GLY A 184 -3.93 -15.23 7.71
CA GLY A 184 -5.16 -16.01 7.70
C GLY A 184 -6.45 -15.20 7.62
N SER A 185 -6.37 -13.90 7.31
CA SER A 185 -7.56 -13.04 7.22
C SER A 185 -8.17 -12.98 5.82
N VAL A 186 -7.38 -13.25 4.78
CA VAL A 186 -7.85 -13.30 3.39
C VAL A 186 -8.57 -14.63 3.11
N PRO A 187 -9.82 -14.62 2.61
CA PRO A 187 -10.54 -15.85 2.27
C PRO A 187 -10.12 -16.39 0.91
N ASP A 188 -10.25 -17.71 0.71
CA ASP A 188 -10.14 -18.34 -0.62
C ASP A 188 -11.15 -17.69 -1.59
N PHE A 189 -10.71 -17.29 -2.77
CA PHE A 189 -11.57 -16.59 -3.73
C PHE A 189 -12.58 -17.53 -4.40
N TRP A 190 -12.13 -18.74 -4.75
CA TRP A 190 -12.92 -19.78 -5.38
C TRP A 190 -13.34 -20.81 -4.34
N GLN A 191 -14.55 -21.35 -4.48
CA GLN A 191 -15.03 -22.42 -3.61
C GLN A 191 -14.75 -23.76 -4.30
N VAL A 192 -13.81 -24.53 -3.75
CA VAL A 192 -13.44 -25.83 -4.31
C VAL A 192 -14.44 -26.90 -3.88
N THR A 193 -14.94 -27.71 -4.83
CA THR A 193 -15.94 -28.76 -4.59
C THR A 193 -15.63 -30.01 -5.42
N ASP A 194 -16.29 -31.13 -5.12
CA ASP A 194 -16.18 -32.37 -5.90
C ASP A 194 -16.58 -32.21 -7.39
N GLN A 195 -17.35 -31.17 -7.73
CA GLN A 195 -17.75 -30.88 -9.11
C GLN A 195 -16.70 -30.05 -9.88
N GLY A 196 -15.74 -29.44 -9.16
CA GLY A 196 -14.82 -28.42 -9.66
C GLY A 196 -14.84 -27.15 -8.79
N ALA A 197 -14.08 -26.14 -9.20
CA ALA A 197 -14.00 -24.85 -8.54
C ALA A 197 -15.17 -23.95 -8.95
N LEU A 198 -15.96 -23.50 -7.98
CA LEU A 198 -17.00 -22.50 -8.15
C LEU A 198 -16.38 -21.10 -8.05
N VAL A 199 -16.50 -20.34 -9.13
CA VAL A 199 -16.07 -18.94 -9.22
C VAL A 199 -17.29 -18.04 -9.30
N GLU A 200 -17.35 -17.02 -8.46
CA GLU A 200 -18.47 -16.09 -8.36
C GLU A 200 -17.95 -14.67 -8.23
N ASN A 201 -18.43 -13.75 -9.06
CA ASN A 201 -18.13 -12.31 -8.95
C ASN A 201 -16.63 -12.01 -8.73
N ALA A 202 -15.75 -12.67 -9.48
CA ALA A 202 -14.31 -12.55 -9.31
C ALA A 202 -13.63 -12.38 -10.66
N ALA A 203 -12.72 -11.39 -10.76
CA ALA A 203 -11.82 -11.30 -11.90
C ALA A 203 -10.92 -12.55 -12.00
N PRO A 204 -10.53 -12.94 -13.22
CA PRO A 204 -9.50 -13.96 -13.40
C PRO A 204 -8.23 -13.64 -12.62
N GLN A 205 -7.70 -14.63 -11.90
CA GLN A 205 -6.37 -14.56 -11.28
C GLN A 205 -5.38 -15.32 -12.14
N ALA A 206 -4.22 -14.72 -12.40
CA ALA A 206 -3.17 -15.34 -13.20
C ALA A 206 -2.54 -16.55 -12.51
N LEU A 207 -2.16 -17.56 -13.29
CA LEU A 207 -1.26 -18.62 -12.83
C LEU A 207 0.10 -18.02 -12.46
N SER A 208 0.61 -18.37 -11.28
CA SER A 208 1.81 -17.82 -10.62
C SER A 208 3.12 -18.47 -11.03
N ASN A 209 3.07 -19.55 -11.80
CA ASN A 209 4.25 -20.28 -12.24
C ASN A 209 5.21 -19.37 -13.05
N PRO A 210 6.46 -19.16 -12.61
CA PRO A 210 7.40 -18.27 -13.28
C PRO A 210 7.62 -18.57 -14.76
N ALA A 211 7.66 -19.85 -15.16
CA ALA A 211 7.88 -20.26 -16.54
C ALA A 211 6.72 -19.86 -17.47
N VAL A 212 5.49 -19.78 -16.93
CA VAL A 212 4.28 -19.45 -17.68
C VAL A 212 3.95 -17.97 -17.62
N SER A 213 4.32 -17.30 -16.52
CA SER A 213 4.12 -15.86 -16.33
C SER A 213 4.82 -14.99 -17.40
N GLN A 214 5.80 -15.55 -18.11
CA GLN A 214 6.53 -14.91 -19.21
C GLN A 214 6.25 -15.56 -20.57
N ALA A 215 5.28 -16.49 -20.64
CA ALA A 215 4.97 -17.21 -21.87
C ALA A 215 4.34 -16.26 -22.90
N THR A 216 4.80 -16.37 -24.15
CA THR A 216 4.24 -15.63 -25.29
C THR A 216 3.30 -16.49 -26.13
N SER A 217 3.31 -17.82 -25.93
CA SER A 217 2.43 -18.74 -26.64
C SER A 217 2.15 -20.00 -25.83
N TYR A 218 0.91 -20.50 -25.92
CA TYR A 218 0.43 -21.70 -25.25
C TYR A 218 -0.99 -22.03 -25.73
N GLU A 219 -1.48 -23.20 -25.34
CA GLU A 219 -2.87 -23.62 -25.47
C GLU A 219 -3.42 -23.93 -24.07
N ILE A 220 -4.63 -23.46 -23.77
CA ILE A 220 -5.36 -23.86 -22.57
C ILE A 220 -6.65 -24.59 -22.95
N ASP A 221 -6.94 -25.66 -22.23
CA ASP A 221 -8.17 -26.43 -22.29
C ASP A 221 -8.81 -26.47 -20.89
N PHE A 222 -10.12 -26.26 -20.79
CA PHE A 222 -10.87 -26.45 -19.54
C PHE A 222 -12.34 -26.75 -19.81
N ASP A 223 -13.01 -27.35 -18.84
CA ASP A 223 -14.46 -27.48 -18.82
C ASP A 223 -15.08 -26.39 -17.94
N VAL A 224 -16.17 -25.79 -18.39
CA VAL A 224 -16.94 -24.79 -17.64
C VAL A 224 -18.43 -25.12 -17.63
N LYS A 225 -19.11 -24.85 -16.52
CA LYS A 225 -20.56 -24.93 -16.37
C LYS A 225 -21.08 -23.60 -15.80
N PRO A 226 -21.55 -22.68 -16.66
CA PRO A 226 -22.12 -21.40 -16.23
C PRO A 226 -23.43 -21.62 -15.48
N LEU A 227 -23.65 -20.92 -14.36
CA LEU A 227 -24.85 -21.08 -13.53
C LEU A 227 -25.89 -19.97 -13.75
N THR A 228 -25.45 -18.79 -14.19
CA THR A 228 -26.30 -17.58 -14.28
C THR A 228 -26.32 -16.96 -15.68
N GLY A 229 -25.23 -17.04 -16.45
CA GLY A 229 -25.25 -16.60 -17.85
C GLY A 229 -23.89 -16.32 -18.49
N GLU A 230 -22.91 -15.82 -17.74
CA GLU A 230 -21.61 -15.45 -18.29
C GLU A 230 -20.47 -16.08 -17.51
N PHE A 231 -19.34 -16.27 -18.20
CA PHE A 231 -18.07 -16.62 -17.60
C PHE A 231 -16.94 -15.87 -18.32
N VAL A 232 -15.83 -15.63 -17.63
CA VAL A 232 -14.66 -14.93 -18.19
C VAL A 232 -13.40 -15.73 -17.92
N PHE A 233 -12.42 -15.60 -18.80
CA PHE A 233 -11.07 -16.09 -18.56
C PHE A 233 -10.06 -15.10 -19.15
N SER A 234 -8.85 -15.08 -18.58
CA SER A 234 -7.77 -14.23 -19.06
C SER A 234 -6.73 -15.03 -19.83
N VAL A 235 -6.11 -14.39 -20.80
CA VAL A 235 -4.88 -14.84 -21.47
C VAL A 235 -3.90 -13.67 -21.56
N LEU A 236 -2.62 -13.99 -21.70
CA LEU A 236 -1.51 -13.04 -21.65
C LEU A 236 -1.60 -12.16 -20.40
N SER A 237 -1.90 -12.81 -19.27
CA SER A 237 -2.09 -12.19 -17.97
C SER A 237 -0.76 -12.07 -17.25
N ASP A 238 -0.36 -10.87 -16.90
CA ASP A 238 0.78 -10.69 -15.99
C ASP A 238 0.42 -11.09 -14.55
N THR A 239 1.39 -11.02 -13.65
CA THR A 239 1.23 -11.39 -12.24
C THR A 239 0.35 -10.40 -11.46
N LEU A 240 0.08 -9.22 -12.03
CA LEU A 240 -0.82 -8.20 -11.51
C LEU A 240 -2.25 -8.35 -12.07
N ASN A 241 -2.51 -9.37 -12.91
CA ASN A 241 -3.77 -9.63 -13.59
C ASN A 241 -4.14 -8.61 -14.68
N ASP A 242 -3.17 -7.88 -15.22
CA ASP A 242 -3.37 -7.11 -16.44
C ASP A 242 -3.27 -8.05 -17.66
N ALA A 243 -4.36 -8.16 -18.43
CA ALA A 243 -4.56 -9.27 -19.35
C ALA A 243 -5.52 -8.95 -20.50
N VAL A 244 -5.54 -9.83 -21.51
CA VAL A 244 -6.64 -9.90 -22.47
C VAL A 244 -7.75 -10.74 -21.85
N LEU A 245 -8.89 -10.12 -21.56
CA LEU A 245 -10.07 -10.79 -21.00
C LEU A 245 -10.96 -11.31 -22.13
N ILE A 246 -11.40 -12.55 -22.02
CA ILE A 246 -12.34 -13.18 -22.95
C ILE A 246 -13.62 -13.51 -22.18
N THR A 247 -14.72 -12.85 -22.55
CA THR A 247 -16.03 -13.03 -21.92
C THR A 247 -16.94 -13.81 -22.84
N CYS A 248 -17.54 -14.87 -22.31
CA CYS A 248 -18.50 -15.72 -23.00
C CYS A 248 -19.88 -15.53 -22.36
N ASN A 249 -20.80 -14.88 -23.08
CA ASN A 249 -22.19 -14.77 -22.70
C ASN A 249 -22.98 -15.94 -23.30
N VAL A 250 -23.26 -16.92 -22.45
CA VAL A 250 -23.97 -18.16 -22.79
C VAL A 250 -25.46 -17.91 -22.98
N LYS A 251 -26.02 -16.91 -22.30
CA LYS A 251 -27.44 -16.55 -22.39
C LYS A 251 -27.79 -15.99 -23.77
N ASP A 252 -26.94 -15.10 -24.28
CA ASP A 252 -27.15 -14.36 -25.53
C ASP A 252 -26.39 -15.01 -26.70
N GLY A 253 -25.54 -16.00 -26.43
CA GLY A 253 -24.79 -16.75 -27.45
C GLY A 253 -23.66 -15.93 -28.08
N PHE A 254 -22.97 -15.13 -27.29
CA PHE A 254 -21.96 -14.17 -27.76
C PHE A 254 -20.63 -14.33 -27.03
N ILE A 255 -19.52 -14.07 -27.72
CA ILE A 255 -18.17 -14.07 -27.16
C ILE A 255 -17.45 -12.78 -27.56
N SER A 256 -16.72 -12.18 -26.62
CA SER A 256 -15.98 -10.94 -26.85
C SER A 256 -14.64 -10.90 -26.11
N SER A 257 -13.71 -10.11 -26.63
CA SER A 257 -12.45 -9.77 -25.95
C SER A 257 -12.46 -8.34 -25.41
N SER A 258 -11.64 -8.05 -24.39
CA SER A 258 -11.37 -6.69 -23.92
C SER A 258 -10.76 -5.78 -24.99
N THR A 259 -10.15 -6.37 -26.02
CA THR A 259 -9.54 -5.67 -27.18
C THR A 259 -10.55 -5.40 -28.30
N SER A 260 -11.84 -5.28 -27.95
CA SER A 260 -12.95 -4.94 -28.85
C SER A 260 -13.22 -5.92 -30.01
N SER A 261 -12.79 -7.18 -29.92
CA SER A 261 -13.15 -8.22 -30.89
C SER A 261 -14.33 -9.05 -30.39
N SER A 262 -15.22 -9.48 -31.28
CA SER A 262 -16.41 -10.24 -30.86
C SER A 262 -17.05 -11.06 -31.98
N SER A 263 -17.85 -12.06 -31.60
CA SER A 263 -18.52 -12.99 -32.53
C SER A 263 -19.71 -13.69 -31.87
N THR A 264 -20.61 -14.25 -32.67
CA THR A 264 -21.65 -15.18 -32.21
C THR A 264 -21.08 -16.58 -32.01
N ILE A 265 -21.53 -17.26 -30.97
CA ILE A 265 -21.10 -18.64 -30.70
C ILE A 265 -21.78 -19.58 -31.71
N PRO A 266 -21.03 -20.43 -32.45
CA PRO A 266 -21.57 -21.25 -33.54
C PRO A 266 -22.62 -22.29 -33.12
N THR A 267 -22.66 -22.64 -31.83
CA THR A 267 -23.57 -23.64 -31.27
C THR A 267 -24.41 -23.03 -30.16
N LYS A 268 -25.66 -23.50 -30.05
CA LYS A 268 -26.53 -23.15 -28.93
C LYS A 268 -25.92 -23.71 -27.64
N LEU A 269 -25.64 -22.82 -26.70
CA LEU A 269 -25.19 -23.18 -25.36
C LEU A 269 -26.37 -23.08 -24.37
N ASN A 270 -26.34 -23.89 -23.32
CA ASN A 270 -27.34 -23.83 -22.24
C ASN A 270 -26.65 -23.52 -20.91
N ILE A 271 -27.30 -22.68 -20.11
CA ILE A 271 -26.90 -22.44 -18.71
C ILE A 271 -27.12 -23.74 -17.91
N GLY A 272 -26.18 -24.08 -17.04
CA GLY A 272 -26.22 -25.27 -16.19
C GLY A 272 -25.64 -26.53 -16.83
N GLU A 273 -25.21 -26.48 -18.09
CA GLU A 273 -24.56 -27.59 -18.79
C GLU A 273 -23.04 -27.39 -18.89
N TRP A 274 -22.29 -28.49 -18.89
CA TRP A 274 -20.84 -28.47 -19.10
C TRP A 274 -20.51 -28.22 -20.57
N MET A 275 -19.51 -27.38 -20.82
CA MET A 275 -18.93 -27.13 -22.13
C MET A 275 -17.41 -27.14 -22.05
N SER A 276 -16.77 -27.58 -23.13
CA SER A 276 -15.31 -27.57 -23.26
C SER A 276 -14.88 -26.29 -23.97
N VAL A 277 -13.90 -25.61 -23.40
CA VAL A 277 -13.29 -24.38 -23.95
C VAL A 277 -11.82 -24.65 -24.22
N ARG A 278 -11.36 -24.25 -25.40
CA ARG A 278 -9.95 -24.21 -25.76
C ARG A 278 -9.56 -22.81 -26.19
N ALA A 279 -8.48 -22.26 -25.66
CA ALA A 279 -7.88 -21.03 -26.17
C ALA A 279 -6.44 -21.27 -26.59
N ARG A 280 -6.16 -21.05 -27.87
CA ARG A 280 -4.83 -21.11 -28.46
C ARG A 280 -4.28 -19.69 -28.59
N VAL A 281 -3.19 -19.43 -27.88
CA VAL A 281 -2.54 -18.11 -27.78
C VAL A 281 -1.19 -18.20 -28.49
N ASN A 282 -0.99 -17.33 -29.48
CA ASN A 282 0.27 -17.16 -30.17
C ASN A 282 0.59 -15.67 -30.25
N MET A 283 1.06 -15.13 -29.13
CA MET A 283 1.43 -13.74 -28.90
C MET A 283 0.32 -12.76 -29.30
N THR A 284 0.29 -12.30 -30.55
CA THR A 284 -0.74 -11.39 -31.02
C THR A 284 -2.01 -12.10 -31.48
N THR A 285 -1.94 -13.37 -31.88
CA THR A 285 -3.07 -14.13 -32.43
C THR A 285 -3.70 -15.02 -31.37
N ILE A 286 -5.00 -14.85 -31.15
CA ILE A 286 -5.77 -15.61 -30.17
C ILE A 286 -6.95 -16.27 -30.87
N GLU A 287 -7.11 -17.57 -30.64
CA GLU A 287 -8.23 -18.36 -31.15
C GLU A 287 -8.91 -19.11 -30.01
N VAL A 288 -10.22 -18.94 -29.86
CA VAL A 288 -11.05 -19.57 -28.83
C VAL A 288 -12.06 -20.49 -29.51
N SER A 289 -12.08 -21.74 -29.07
CA SER A 289 -13.04 -22.76 -29.48
C SER A 289 -13.92 -23.17 -28.31
N ILE A 290 -15.22 -23.36 -28.59
CA ILE A 290 -16.20 -23.91 -27.64
C ILE A 290 -16.79 -25.17 -28.25
N ASN A 291 -16.76 -26.29 -27.51
CA ASN A 291 -17.22 -27.61 -27.97
C ASN A 291 -16.62 -28.00 -29.35
N ASN A 292 -15.31 -27.80 -29.50
CA ASN A 292 -14.53 -28.07 -30.73
C ASN A 292 -14.91 -27.24 -31.96
N GLN A 293 -15.62 -26.12 -31.80
CA GLN A 293 -15.90 -25.17 -32.88
C GLN A 293 -15.28 -23.81 -32.56
N THR A 294 -14.56 -23.22 -33.51
CA THR A 294 -13.97 -21.88 -33.37
C THR A 294 -15.08 -20.86 -33.14
N ALA A 295 -15.11 -20.25 -31.94
CA ALA A 295 -16.10 -19.26 -31.55
C ALA A 295 -15.59 -17.82 -31.78
N LEU A 296 -14.29 -17.58 -31.58
CA LEU A 296 -13.65 -16.29 -31.78
C LEU A 296 -12.21 -16.47 -32.25
N LYS A 297 -11.79 -15.69 -33.25
CA LYS A 297 -10.39 -15.62 -33.69
C LYS A 297 -10.04 -14.18 -34.02
N PHE A 298 -8.98 -13.65 -33.41
CA PHE A 298 -8.61 -12.26 -33.55
C PHE A 298 -7.12 -12.03 -33.36
N THR A 299 -6.68 -10.82 -33.68
CA THR A 299 -5.32 -10.33 -33.43
C THR A 299 -5.40 -9.12 -32.51
N GLN A 300 -4.48 -9.01 -31.55
CA GLN A 300 -4.35 -7.88 -30.64
C GLN A 300 -2.89 -7.42 -30.52
N THR A 301 -2.69 -6.19 -30.03
CA THR A 301 -1.36 -5.56 -29.90
C THR A 301 -1.15 -4.88 -28.54
N GLU A 302 -2.01 -5.19 -27.57
CA GLU A 302 -1.99 -4.58 -26.24
C GLU A 302 -1.13 -5.38 -25.25
N LYS A 303 -1.11 -6.71 -25.38
CA LYS A 303 -0.40 -7.64 -24.49
C LYS A 303 0.46 -8.62 -25.30
N PHE A 304 1.61 -9.03 -24.79
CA PHE A 304 2.56 -9.87 -25.55
C PHE A 304 3.06 -11.11 -24.81
N TYR A 305 2.91 -11.14 -23.50
CA TYR A 305 3.33 -12.24 -22.63
C TYR A 305 2.36 -12.35 -21.45
N GLY A 306 2.42 -13.46 -20.73
CA GLY A 306 1.66 -13.68 -19.51
C GLY A 306 0.93 -15.00 -19.49
N SER A 307 0.54 -15.44 -18.30
CA SER A 307 -0.20 -16.67 -18.10
C SER A 307 -1.71 -16.47 -18.36
N PHE A 308 -2.56 -17.22 -17.67
CA PHE A 308 -4.00 -17.28 -17.87
C PHE A 308 -4.70 -17.45 -16.52
N GLY A 309 -6.00 -17.19 -16.49
CA GLY A 309 -6.83 -17.26 -15.28
C GLY A 309 -8.31 -17.48 -15.59
N LEU A 310 -9.08 -17.89 -14.59
CA LEU A 310 -10.53 -18.17 -14.70
C LEU A 310 -11.32 -17.22 -13.79
N GLY A 311 -12.45 -16.70 -14.25
CA GLY A 311 -13.21 -15.67 -13.54
C GLY A 311 -14.70 -15.67 -13.84
N ALA A 312 -15.47 -14.90 -13.07
CA ALA A 312 -16.88 -14.68 -13.32
C ALA A 312 -17.20 -13.17 -13.31
N PRO A 313 -17.89 -12.64 -14.34
CA PRO A 313 -18.32 -11.24 -14.35
C PRO A 313 -19.25 -10.89 -13.18
N LEU A 314 -19.50 -9.59 -12.97
CA LEU A 314 -20.40 -9.13 -11.90
C LEU A 314 -21.81 -9.72 -12.05
N GLY A 315 -22.33 -10.31 -10.99
CA GLY A 315 -23.62 -11.00 -10.94
C GLY A 315 -23.59 -12.41 -11.52
N HIS A 316 -22.41 -12.91 -11.91
CA HIS A 316 -22.26 -14.19 -12.58
C HIS A 316 -21.45 -15.21 -11.78
N SER A 317 -21.65 -16.48 -12.13
CA SER A 317 -21.01 -17.62 -11.50
C SER A 317 -20.90 -18.81 -12.43
N ALA A 318 -19.82 -19.58 -12.28
CA ALA A 318 -19.57 -20.78 -13.07
C ALA A 318 -18.71 -21.79 -12.29
N TYR A 319 -18.93 -23.08 -12.54
CA TYR A 319 -18.00 -24.13 -12.15
C TYR A 319 -16.94 -24.34 -13.23
N TYR A 320 -15.71 -24.59 -12.82
CA TYR A 320 -14.59 -24.96 -13.70
C TYR A 320 -13.95 -26.26 -13.25
N ARG A 321 -13.47 -27.06 -14.20
CA ARG A 321 -12.71 -28.28 -13.93
C ARG A 321 -11.80 -28.65 -15.10
N ASN A 322 -10.89 -29.59 -14.85
CA ASN A 322 -10.02 -30.18 -15.87
C ASN A 322 -9.20 -29.12 -16.64
N LEU A 323 -8.63 -28.15 -15.93
CA LEU A 323 -7.79 -27.12 -16.54
C LEU A 323 -6.44 -27.72 -16.92
N ARG A 324 -6.08 -27.59 -18.18
CA ARG A 324 -4.82 -28.05 -18.73
C ARG A 324 -4.22 -26.96 -19.61
N ALA A 325 -2.91 -26.79 -19.53
CA ALA A 325 -2.16 -25.89 -20.40
C ALA A 325 -0.98 -26.61 -21.03
N THR A 326 -0.74 -26.36 -22.32
CA THR A 326 0.38 -26.92 -23.06
C THR A 326 1.10 -25.86 -23.90
N THR A 327 2.33 -26.15 -24.32
CA THR A 327 2.93 -25.41 -25.44
C THR A 327 2.14 -25.67 -26.73
N LEU A 328 2.41 -24.90 -27.78
CA LEU A 328 1.74 -25.12 -29.08
C LEU A 328 2.11 -26.45 -29.75
N GLU A 329 3.20 -27.08 -29.29
CA GLU A 329 3.67 -28.42 -29.67
C GLU A 329 3.05 -29.53 -28.81
N GLY A 330 2.24 -29.19 -27.80
CA GLY A 330 1.53 -30.14 -26.94
C GLY A 330 2.29 -30.61 -25.69
N VAL A 331 3.40 -29.95 -25.32
CA VAL A 331 4.12 -30.24 -24.08
C VAL A 331 3.33 -29.67 -22.90
N GLU A 332 3.04 -30.49 -21.89
CA GLU A 332 2.27 -30.04 -20.72
C GLU A 332 3.04 -29.03 -19.88
N ILE A 333 2.37 -27.92 -19.58
CA ILE A 333 2.87 -26.80 -18.77
C ILE A 333 2.20 -26.81 -17.40
N TYR A 334 0.89 -27.09 -17.35
CA TYR A 334 0.10 -27.09 -16.14
C TYR A 334 -1.11 -28.03 -16.28
N SER A 335 -1.54 -28.67 -15.20
CA SER A 335 -2.73 -29.50 -15.17
C SER A 335 -3.32 -29.56 -13.76
N SER A 336 -4.64 -29.35 -13.64
CA SER A 336 -5.39 -29.51 -12.40
C SER A 336 -6.83 -29.88 -12.70
N ASP A 337 -7.41 -30.79 -11.90
CA ASP A 337 -8.84 -31.10 -11.99
C ASP A 337 -9.74 -30.01 -11.39
N LEU A 338 -9.12 -29.07 -10.66
CA LEU A 338 -9.76 -27.99 -9.89
C LEU A 338 -10.71 -28.47 -8.78
N LYS A 339 -10.44 -29.64 -8.19
CA LYS A 339 -11.26 -30.24 -7.12
C LYS A 339 -10.55 -30.37 -5.78
N ASP A 340 -9.25 -30.11 -5.73
CA ASP A 340 -8.47 -30.06 -4.49
C ASP A 340 -8.07 -28.62 -4.15
N ARG A 341 -8.05 -28.23 -2.87
CA ARG A 341 -7.74 -26.84 -2.50
C ARG A 341 -6.33 -26.40 -2.94
N SER A 342 -5.37 -27.32 -3.03
CA SER A 342 -3.95 -27.00 -3.26
C SER A 342 -3.66 -26.24 -4.56
N PHE A 343 -4.52 -26.32 -5.58
CA PHE A 343 -4.30 -25.55 -6.81
C PHE A 343 -4.48 -24.04 -6.61
N LEU A 344 -5.16 -23.58 -5.56
CA LEU A 344 -5.39 -22.14 -5.34
C LEU A 344 -4.06 -21.36 -5.24
N ASP A 345 -3.06 -21.96 -4.61
CA ASP A 345 -1.71 -21.39 -4.47
C ASP A 345 -1.06 -21.11 -5.83
N ASP A 346 -1.37 -21.94 -6.84
CA ASP A 346 -0.90 -21.78 -8.21
C ASP A 346 -1.46 -20.53 -8.89
N PHE A 347 -2.51 -19.91 -8.36
CA PHE A 347 -3.19 -18.75 -8.97
C PHE A 347 -3.11 -17.49 -8.10
N PHE A 348 -2.11 -17.41 -7.21
CA PHE A 348 -2.00 -16.31 -6.24
C PHE A 348 -3.23 -16.17 -5.34
N MET A 349 -3.94 -17.27 -5.09
CA MET A 349 -5.08 -17.33 -4.18
C MET A 349 -4.72 -18.17 -2.96
N GLY A 350 -5.54 -18.04 -1.92
CA GLY A 350 -5.33 -18.72 -0.65
C GLY A 350 -5.42 -17.75 0.52
N ASP A 351 -5.23 -18.30 1.71
CA ASP A 351 -5.02 -17.50 2.91
C ASP A 351 -3.63 -16.89 2.91
N ASN A 352 -3.51 -15.64 3.38
CA ASN A 352 -2.21 -14.99 3.46
C ASN A 352 -1.40 -15.59 4.63
N PRO A 353 -0.20 -16.16 4.39
CA PRO A 353 0.52 -16.93 5.41
C PRO A 353 1.22 -16.06 6.47
N LEU A 354 1.37 -14.76 6.21
CA LEU A 354 2.09 -13.82 7.08
C LEU A 354 1.26 -12.55 7.34
N ASP A 355 1.44 -11.98 8.53
CA ASP A 355 1.03 -10.61 8.83
C ASP A 355 1.82 -9.69 7.89
N THR A 356 1.11 -8.89 7.09
CA THR A 356 1.75 -8.14 6.00
C THR A 356 1.21 -6.72 5.91
N ILE A 357 2.08 -5.77 5.61
CA ILE A 357 1.77 -4.39 5.24
C ILE A 357 1.60 -4.34 3.73
N VAL A 358 0.46 -3.83 3.28
CA VAL A 358 0.17 -3.62 1.86
C VAL A 358 0.27 -2.13 1.48
N ASP A 359 0.35 -1.87 0.18
CA ASP A 359 0.31 -0.52 -0.40
C ASP A 359 -0.94 0.26 0.05
N GLY A 360 -2.13 -0.30 -0.17
CA GLY A 360 -3.40 0.30 0.17
C GLY A 360 -4.45 -0.72 0.57
N SER A 361 -5.48 -0.25 1.28
CA SER A 361 -6.53 -1.10 1.86
C SER A 361 -7.75 -1.27 0.93
N ARG A 362 -7.97 -0.35 -0.03
CA ARG A 362 -9.07 -0.47 -1.00
C ARG A 362 -8.72 -1.27 -2.23
N ARG A 363 -7.63 -0.92 -2.93
CA ARG A 363 -7.22 -1.55 -4.19
C ARG A 363 -5.86 -2.20 -4.03
N ASP A 364 -5.56 -3.15 -4.91
CA ASP A 364 -4.32 -3.93 -5.01
C ASP A 364 -4.13 -4.88 -3.80
N ARG A 365 -3.95 -4.33 -2.59
CA ARG A 365 -3.66 -5.08 -1.34
C ARG A 365 -2.44 -6.00 -1.54
N ILE A 366 -1.38 -5.44 -2.08
CA ILE A 366 -0.12 -6.11 -2.43
C ILE A 366 1.00 -5.53 -1.55
N ALA A 367 1.94 -6.37 -1.14
CA ALA A 367 3.11 -5.88 -0.42
C ALA A 367 4.11 -5.28 -1.42
N TYR A 368 4.37 -3.97 -1.34
CA TYR A 368 5.35 -3.27 -2.16
C TYR A 368 6.55 -2.81 -1.31
N SER A 369 7.76 -3.15 -1.76
CA SER A 369 9.00 -2.82 -1.05
C SER A 369 9.30 -1.32 -0.94
N GLY A 370 8.87 -0.51 -1.91
CA GLY A 370 9.01 0.95 -1.89
C GLY A 370 8.21 1.59 -0.76
N ASP A 371 6.96 1.16 -0.61
CA ASP A 371 6.02 1.61 0.42
C ASP A 371 6.53 1.32 1.83
N LEU A 372 7.20 0.18 2.03
CA LEU A 372 7.72 -0.25 3.32
C LEU A 372 8.71 0.76 3.94
N ASP A 373 9.46 1.54 3.16
CA ASP A 373 10.38 2.57 3.69
C ASP A 373 9.63 3.58 4.58
N ILE A 374 8.42 3.99 4.17
CA ILE A 374 7.58 4.94 4.90
C ILE A 374 6.63 4.22 5.87
N ALA A 375 6.02 3.13 5.43
CA ALA A 375 5.00 2.43 6.22
C ALA A 375 5.58 1.85 7.51
N ILE A 376 6.77 1.25 7.47
CA ILE A 376 7.43 0.67 8.66
C ILE A 376 7.64 1.72 9.75
N SER A 377 8.11 2.92 9.37
CA SER A 377 8.33 4.01 10.32
C SER A 377 7.02 4.47 10.96
N SER A 378 5.94 4.51 10.18
CA SER A 378 4.60 4.90 10.64
C SER A 378 4.00 3.86 11.58
N THR A 379 4.13 2.57 11.25
CA THR A 379 3.77 1.43 12.11
C THR A 379 4.51 1.51 13.44
N PHE A 380 5.84 1.65 13.45
CA PHE A 380 6.60 1.73 14.71
C PHE A 380 6.27 2.96 15.56
N ALA A 381 5.90 4.09 14.93
CA ALA A 381 5.50 5.29 15.66
C ALA A 381 4.09 5.18 16.29
N SER A 382 3.23 4.28 15.80
CA SER A 382 1.80 4.22 16.13
C SER A 382 1.35 2.85 16.65
N THR A 383 1.00 1.91 15.76
CA THR A 383 0.47 0.58 16.08
C THR A 383 1.51 -0.32 16.75
N TYR A 384 2.80 -0.07 16.48
CA TYR A 384 3.94 -0.89 16.90
C TYR A 384 3.76 -2.37 16.55
N ALA A 385 3.11 -2.64 15.41
CA ALA A 385 2.73 -3.97 14.95
C ALA A 385 3.92 -4.72 14.32
N LYS A 386 4.86 -5.17 15.17
CA LYS A 386 6.14 -5.76 14.75
C LYS A 386 6.02 -6.94 13.78
N SER A 387 5.04 -7.81 14.00
CA SER A 387 4.85 -9.00 13.14
C SER A 387 4.52 -8.63 11.69
N PHE A 388 3.80 -7.52 11.48
CA PHE A 388 3.49 -7.02 10.14
C PHE A 388 4.73 -6.48 9.44
N VAL A 389 5.61 -5.78 10.17
CA VAL A 389 6.90 -5.33 9.63
C VAL A 389 7.77 -6.52 9.25
N GLU A 390 8.00 -7.45 10.17
CA GLU A 390 8.87 -8.61 9.94
C GLU A 390 8.29 -9.55 8.87
N GLY A 391 6.98 -9.78 8.86
CA GLY A 391 6.30 -10.59 7.86
C GLY A 391 6.36 -9.99 6.46
N SER A 392 6.21 -8.67 6.32
CA SER A 392 6.38 -7.97 5.04
C SER A 392 7.81 -8.06 4.51
N LEU A 393 8.80 -7.88 5.39
CA LEU A 393 10.22 -7.99 5.03
C LEU A 393 10.57 -9.43 4.63
N ASP A 394 10.05 -10.44 5.34
CA ASP A 394 10.25 -11.84 5.00
C ASP A 394 9.57 -12.23 3.68
N LEU A 395 8.34 -11.76 3.42
CA LEU A 395 7.61 -12.00 2.18
C LEU A 395 8.33 -11.35 0.99
N VAL A 396 8.36 -10.02 0.93
CA VAL A 396 8.90 -9.29 -0.23
C VAL A 396 10.40 -9.55 -0.39
N GLY A 397 11.13 -9.63 0.72
CA GLY A 397 12.57 -9.89 0.69
C GLY A 397 12.95 -11.31 0.25
N SER A 398 12.00 -12.24 0.14
CA SER A 398 12.21 -13.55 -0.49
C SER A 398 12.27 -13.48 -2.02
N TYR A 399 11.73 -12.43 -2.64
CA TYR A 399 11.75 -12.19 -4.09
C TYR A 399 13.05 -11.51 -4.53
N GLN A 400 14.16 -11.86 -3.88
CA GLN A 400 15.47 -11.42 -4.30
C GLN A 400 15.86 -12.15 -5.59
N THR A 401 16.51 -11.46 -6.52
CA THR A 401 17.04 -12.06 -7.74
C THR A 401 18.44 -12.63 -7.53
N THR A 402 18.88 -13.52 -8.43
CA THR A 402 20.26 -14.01 -8.47
C THR A 402 21.29 -12.90 -8.68
N ALA A 403 20.89 -11.80 -9.33
CA ALA A 403 21.70 -10.59 -9.49
C ALA A 403 21.88 -9.80 -8.18
N GLY A 404 20.91 -9.88 -7.26
CA GLY A 404 21.00 -9.32 -5.90
C GLY A 404 19.97 -8.23 -5.57
N PHE A 405 19.29 -7.67 -6.57
CA PHE A 405 18.15 -6.75 -6.36
C PHE A 405 16.86 -7.52 -6.07
N TRP A 406 15.75 -6.82 -5.80
CA TRP A 406 14.45 -7.43 -5.51
C TRP A 406 13.42 -7.11 -6.59
N ILE A 407 12.48 -8.04 -6.79
CA ILE A 407 11.19 -7.75 -7.44
C ILE A 407 10.41 -6.83 -6.49
N PRO A 408 9.74 -5.78 -7.00
CA PRO A 408 9.30 -4.69 -6.14
C PRO A 408 8.09 -5.08 -5.27
N ASN A 409 7.38 -6.13 -5.63
CA ASN A 409 6.11 -6.49 -5.01
C ASN A 409 5.88 -8.00 -4.88
N ALA A 410 5.01 -8.38 -3.94
CA ALA A 410 4.51 -9.74 -3.77
C ALA A 410 3.04 -9.72 -3.36
N LYS A 411 2.21 -10.59 -3.95
CA LYS A 411 0.82 -10.78 -3.51
C LYS A 411 0.83 -11.47 -2.14
N ILE A 412 0.02 -10.98 -1.20
CA ILE A 412 0.11 -11.39 0.21
C ILE A 412 -0.36 -12.83 0.48
N GLN A 413 -1.05 -13.46 -0.47
CA GLN A 413 -1.46 -14.86 -0.47
C GLN A 413 -0.27 -15.80 -0.65
N GLN A 414 0.86 -15.28 -1.13
CA GLN A 414 2.02 -16.09 -1.44
C GLN A 414 2.84 -16.37 -0.18
N ALA A 415 3.41 -17.56 -0.10
CA ALA A 415 4.46 -17.85 0.86
C ALA A 415 5.80 -17.22 0.42
N PRO A 416 6.71 -16.91 1.36
CA PRO A 416 8.08 -16.55 1.03
C PRO A 416 8.74 -17.61 0.14
N LEU A 417 9.42 -17.15 -0.91
CA LEU A 417 10.12 -18.03 -1.84
C LEU A 417 11.33 -18.71 -1.17
N PRO A 418 11.58 -20.01 -1.47
CA PRO A 418 12.66 -20.76 -0.84
C PRO A 418 14.05 -20.41 -1.39
N GLN A 419 14.11 -19.83 -2.60
CA GLN A 419 15.36 -19.49 -3.30
C GLN A 419 15.20 -18.19 -4.09
N PRO A 420 16.30 -17.47 -4.37
CA PRO A 420 16.29 -16.33 -5.27
C PRO A 420 15.76 -16.65 -6.66
N LEU A 421 15.15 -15.66 -7.30
CA LEU A 421 14.62 -15.73 -8.65
C LEU A 421 15.74 -15.53 -9.68
N ASP A 422 15.82 -16.42 -10.68
CA ASP A 422 16.76 -16.27 -11.79
C ASP A 422 16.16 -15.37 -12.88
N ILE A 423 15.98 -14.09 -12.53
CA ILE A 423 15.30 -13.07 -13.34
C ILE A 423 16.14 -11.80 -13.29
N ASN A 424 16.30 -11.13 -14.42
CA ASN A 424 17.06 -9.89 -14.54
C ASN A 424 16.20 -8.68 -14.98
N ILE A 425 14.99 -8.59 -14.44
CA ILE A 425 14.03 -7.49 -14.64
C ILE A 425 13.33 -7.21 -13.30
N THR A 426 12.99 -5.95 -13.02
CA THR A 426 12.26 -5.54 -11.80
C THR A 426 11.22 -4.47 -12.07
N GLY A 427 11.37 -3.68 -13.14
CA GLY A 427 10.51 -2.52 -13.42
C GLY A 427 10.83 -1.33 -12.53
N LEU A 428 11.09 -1.52 -11.23
CA LEU A 428 11.20 -0.45 -10.23
C LEU A 428 12.47 -0.58 -9.37
N ILE A 429 13.67 -0.40 -9.95
CA ILE A 429 14.93 -0.65 -9.22
C ILE A 429 15.08 0.22 -7.96
N GLY A 430 14.49 1.42 -7.95
CA GLY A 430 14.43 2.29 -6.77
C GLY A 430 13.91 1.56 -5.52
N TYR A 431 12.91 0.69 -5.69
CA TYR A 431 12.26 -0.02 -4.60
C TYR A 431 13.21 -1.00 -3.89
N SER A 432 14.22 -1.52 -4.58
CA SER A 432 15.26 -2.35 -3.95
C SER A 432 16.10 -1.55 -2.94
N PHE A 433 16.36 -0.26 -3.20
CA PHE A 433 17.06 0.59 -2.26
C PHE A 433 16.15 1.04 -1.10
N ASN A 434 14.87 1.31 -1.37
CA ASN A 434 13.86 1.53 -0.32
C ASN A 434 13.75 0.31 0.61
N PHE A 435 13.80 -0.90 0.06
CA PHE A 435 13.82 -2.14 0.85
C PHE A 435 15.01 -2.19 1.80
N LEU A 436 16.22 -1.82 1.35
CA LEU A 436 17.40 -1.71 2.21
C LEU A 436 17.19 -0.71 3.36
N ASN A 437 16.53 0.42 3.10
CA ASN A 437 16.19 1.40 4.13
C ASN A 437 15.17 0.85 5.13
N GLY A 438 14.19 0.07 4.67
CA GLY A 438 13.24 -0.67 5.51
C GLY A 438 13.94 -1.67 6.44
N LEU A 439 14.88 -2.47 5.91
CA LEU A 439 15.71 -3.39 6.71
C LEU A 439 16.53 -2.64 7.77
N ALA A 440 17.13 -1.51 7.39
CA ALA A 440 17.91 -0.67 8.30
C ALA A 440 17.03 -0.07 9.41
N THR A 441 15.84 0.42 9.08
CA THR A 441 14.87 0.96 10.03
C THR A 441 14.39 -0.10 11.01
N ASN A 442 14.07 -1.31 10.53
CA ASN A 442 13.70 -2.43 11.39
C ASN A 442 14.80 -2.75 12.40
N TYR A 443 16.05 -2.83 11.95
CA TYR A 443 17.19 -3.05 12.84
C TYR A 443 17.42 -1.87 13.79
N GLU A 444 17.28 -0.62 13.36
CA GLU A 444 17.44 0.55 14.22
C GLU A 444 16.41 0.55 15.37
N VAL A 445 15.14 0.24 15.07
CA VAL A 445 14.07 0.25 16.07
C VAL A 445 14.14 -0.96 17.00
N LEU A 446 14.38 -2.17 16.48
CA LEU A 446 14.31 -3.41 17.26
C LEU A 446 15.67 -3.86 17.82
N GLY A 447 16.78 -3.50 17.18
CA GLY A 447 18.13 -3.89 17.60
C GLY A 447 18.42 -5.39 17.49
N ASN A 448 17.65 -6.14 16.70
CA ASN A 448 17.77 -7.59 16.57
C ASN A 448 19.02 -7.98 15.75
N GLU A 449 20.08 -8.43 16.41
CA GLU A 449 21.31 -8.88 15.74
C GLU A 449 21.15 -10.17 14.93
N THR A 450 20.24 -11.06 15.31
CA THR A 450 19.94 -12.28 14.55
C THR A 450 19.33 -11.91 13.20
N PHE A 451 18.40 -10.94 13.20
CA PHE A 451 17.86 -10.35 11.98
C PHE A 451 18.98 -9.73 11.13
N ALA A 452 19.87 -8.94 11.73
CA ALA A 452 21.00 -8.34 11.00
C ALA A 452 21.90 -9.39 10.35
N LYS A 453 22.23 -10.48 11.05
CA LYS A 453 23.03 -11.60 10.51
C LYS A 453 22.32 -12.34 9.37
N LYS A 454 21.01 -12.55 9.47
CA LYS A 454 20.18 -13.16 8.42
C LYS A 454 20.21 -12.32 7.14
N TRP A 455 20.04 -11.01 7.27
CA TRP A 455 19.77 -10.13 6.13
C TRP A 455 21.00 -9.43 5.56
N ALA A 456 22.08 -9.25 6.33
CA ALA A 456 23.26 -8.53 5.85
C ALA A 456 23.88 -9.14 4.57
N PRO A 457 24.00 -10.47 4.39
CA PRO A 457 24.49 -11.04 3.14
C PRO A 457 23.63 -10.66 1.92
N ARG A 458 22.30 -10.60 2.09
CA ARG A 458 21.35 -10.20 1.05
C ARG A 458 21.48 -8.72 0.69
N ALA A 459 21.63 -7.86 1.71
CA ALA A 459 21.91 -6.45 1.50
C ALA A 459 23.25 -6.21 0.78
N VAL A 460 24.28 -6.99 1.12
CA VAL A 460 25.57 -6.94 0.42
C VAL A 460 25.41 -7.29 -1.06
N ALA A 461 24.61 -8.31 -1.41
CA ALA A 461 24.38 -8.67 -2.80
C ALA A 461 23.81 -7.49 -3.62
N MET A 462 22.78 -6.81 -3.11
CA MET A 462 22.23 -5.61 -3.75
C MET A 462 23.27 -4.47 -3.86
N LEU A 463 24.02 -4.19 -2.79
CA LEU A 463 25.00 -3.11 -2.78
C LEU A 463 26.22 -3.38 -3.70
N GLU A 464 26.62 -4.64 -3.85
CA GLU A 464 27.66 -5.03 -4.81
C GLU A 464 27.14 -4.96 -6.24
N TRP A 465 25.91 -5.43 -6.50
CA TRP A 465 25.27 -5.28 -7.80
C TRP A 465 25.16 -3.80 -8.19
N ALA A 466 24.63 -2.94 -7.31
CA ALA A 466 24.52 -1.51 -7.60
C ALA A 466 25.90 -0.88 -7.87
N HIS A 467 26.95 -1.32 -7.17
CA HIS A 467 28.30 -0.84 -7.44
C HIS A 467 28.87 -1.33 -8.78
N SER A 468 28.47 -2.51 -9.27
CA SER A 468 28.93 -2.99 -10.58
C SER A 468 28.26 -2.25 -11.74
N GLN A 469 27.16 -1.53 -11.50
CA GLN A 469 26.48 -0.71 -12.50
C GLN A 469 27.03 0.73 -12.56
N LEU A 470 28.18 1.02 -11.95
CA LEU A 470 28.74 2.36 -11.99
C LEU A 470 29.37 2.68 -13.35
N VAL A 471 28.97 3.80 -13.95
CA VAL A 471 29.62 4.43 -15.11
C VAL A 471 30.07 5.82 -14.68
N ASP A 472 31.35 6.14 -14.85
CA ASP A 472 31.97 7.41 -14.41
C ASP A 472 31.66 7.79 -12.95
N GLY A 473 31.54 6.76 -12.10
CA GLY A 473 31.29 6.91 -10.67
C GLY A 473 29.82 7.13 -10.27
N LEU A 474 28.88 7.13 -11.22
CA LEU A 474 27.44 7.18 -10.99
C LEU A 474 26.79 5.84 -11.28
N PHE A 475 25.75 5.49 -10.53
CA PHE A 475 24.87 4.39 -10.85
C PHE A 475 24.08 4.74 -12.10
N THR A 476 24.29 3.98 -13.17
CA THR A 476 23.78 4.30 -14.51
C THR A 476 23.16 3.05 -15.10
N ILE A 477 21.88 3.12 -15.46
CA ILE A 477 21.14 1.98 -16.03
C ILE A 477 20.42 2.45 -17.30
N ASP A 478 20.82 1.90 -18.44
CA ASP A 478 20.21 2.23 -19.74
C ASP A 478 19.05 1.31 -20.10
N ASP A 479 18.87 0.21 -19.36
CA ASP A 479 17.77 -0.73 -19.54
C ASP A 479 16.49 -0.23 -18.87
N ALA A 480 15.55 0.26 -19.69
CA ALA A 480 14.25 0.78 -19.27
C ALA A 480 13.40 -0.23 -18.48
N SER A 481 13.67 -1.54 -18.61
CA SER A 481 12.96 -2.60 -17.89
C SER A 481 13.31 -2.66 -16.40
N LEU A 482 14.33 -1.92 -15.96
CA LEU A 482 14.75 -1.81 -14.57
C LEU A 482 14.38 -0.44 -13.96
N THR A 483 14.18 0.60 -14.76
CA THR A 483 14.29 2.02 -14.33
C THR A 483 12.96 2.78 -14.26
N GLY A 484 11.82 2.10 -14.15
CA GLY A 484 10.57 2.74 -13.78
C GLY A 484 10.63 3.36 -12.38
N ASP A 485 9.65 4.22 -12.09
CA ASP A 485 9.51 4.90 -10.81
C ASP A 485 8.14 4.58 -10.15
N TRP A 486 7.91 5.08 -8.93
CA TRP A 486 6.71 4.83 -8.11
C TRP A 486 5.37 5.05 -8.84
N ASN A 487 5.38 5.81 -9.93
CA ASN A 487 4.25 6.06 -10.79
C ASN A 487 4.37 5.34 -12.14
N TYR A 488 3.47 4.38 -12.36
CA TYR A 488 3.43 3.56 -13.57
C TYR A 488 3.09 4.33 -14.87
N TYR A 489 2.60 5.57 -14.76
CA TYR A 489 2.21 6.42 -15.90
C TYR A 489 3.32 7.35 -16.39
N ASP A 490 4.44 7.45 -15.66
CA ASP A 490 5.58 8.26 -16.09
C ASP A 490 6.62 7.42 -16.85
N PRO A 491 7.46 8.06 -17.68
CA PRO A 491 8.55 7.38 -18.38
C PRO A 491 9.61 6.81 -17.43
N SER A 492 10.26 5.72 -17.85
CA SER A 492 11.44 5.19 -17.16
C SER A 492 12.59 6.21 -17.11
N GLN A 493 13.36 6.19 -16.03
CA GLN A 493 14.48 7.10 -15.79
C GLN A 493 15.82 6.42 -16.13
N THR A 494 16.10 6.26 -17.42
CA THR A 494 17.37 5.72 -17.93
C THR A 494 18.57 6.62 -17.66
N GLY A 495 19.76 6.07 -17.88
CA GLY A 495 21.03 6.75 -17.63
C GLY A 495 21.32 6.92 -16.15
N ALA A 496 22.02 8.00 -15.81
CA ALA A 496 22.37 8.37 -14.45
C ALA A 496 21.25 9.23 -13.83
N SER A 497 20.18 8.56 -13.37
CA SER A 497 19.11 9.21 -12.60
C SER A 497 19.62 9.75 -11.26
N THR A 498 19.34 11.01 -10.96
CA THR A 498 19.65 11.62 -9.66
C THR A 498 18.94 10.87 -8.54
N LYS A 499 17.68 10.46 -8.76
CA LYS A 499 16.89 9.74 -7.76
C LYS A 499 17.58 8.44 -7.35
N PHE A 500 17.92 7.60 -8.32
CA PHE A 500 18.52 6.29 -8.03
C PHE A 500 19.90 6.43 -7.39
N ASN A 501 20.70 7.41 -7.83
CA ASN A 501 22.00 7.69 -7.22
C ASN A 501 21.87 8.22 -5.79
N ALA A 502 20.93 9.14 -5.54
CA ALA A 502 20.70 9.69 -4.22
C ALA A 502 20.15 8.64 -3.25
N LEU A 503 19.24 7.79 -3.72
CA LEU A 503 18.69 6.69 -2.94
C LEU A 503 19.75 5.62 -2.65
N TYR A 504 20.61 5.28 -3.61
CA TYR A 504 21.76 4.39 -3.38
C TYR A 504 22.73 4.97 -2.33
N ALA A 505 23.06 6.26 -2.43
CA ALA A 505 23.88 6.95 -1.43
C ALA A 505 23.21 6.94 -0.04
N TYR A 506 21.89 7.15 0.01
CA TYR A 506 21.12 7.06 1.25
C TYR A 506 21.15 5.65 1.84
N SER A 507 20.95 4.60 1.05
CA SER A 507 21.01 3.21 1.51
C SER A 507 22.40 2.80 2.01
N LEU A 508 23.49 3.25 1.37
CA LEU A 508 24.85 3.05 1.87
C LEU A 508 25.04 3.67 3.27
N GLN A 509 24.39 4.80 3.55
CA GLN A 509 24.42 5.46 4.86
C GLN A 509 23.56 4.71 5.88
N GLN A 510 22.29 4.42 5.53
CA GLN A 510 21.33 3.82 6.47
C GLN A 510 21.72 2.40 6.88
N THR A 511 22.28 1.60 5.96
CA THR A 511 22.62 0.20 6.23
C THR A 511 23.90 0.02 7.04
N GLU A 512 24.67 1.06 7.35
CA GLU A 512 26.00 0.91 7.98
C GLU A 512 25.94 0.17 9.33
N LYS A 513 25.07 0.58 10.26
CA LYS A 513 24.95 -0.05 11.58
C LYS A 513 24.45 -1.49 11.46
N PHE A 514 23.49 -1.71 10.56
CA PHE A 514 22.90 -3.01 10.26
C PHE A 514 23.93 -4.00 9.69
N LEU A 515 24.74 -3.57 8.72
CA LEU A 515 25.79 -4.39 8.12
C LEU A 515 26.88 -4.75 9.14
N LYS A 516 27.29 -3.81 10.00
CA LYS A 516 28.24 -4.09 11.09
C LYS A 516 27.72 -5.18 12.02
N ALA A 517 26.45 -5.10 12.43
CA ALA A 517 25.82 -6.09 13.28
C ALA A 517 25.68 -7.46 12.60
N GLY A 518 25.54 -7.47 11.28
CA GLY A 518 25.59 -8.69 10.46
C GLY A 518 27.00 -9.25 10.23
N GLY A 519 28.06 -8.65 10.79
CA GLY A 519 29.44 -9.12 10.64
C GLY A 519 30.16 -8.64 9.37
N VAL A 520 29.59 -7.64 8.66
CA VAL A 520 30.17 -7.10 7.43
C VAL A 520 31.06 -5.89 7.73
N SER A 521 32.29 -5.89 7.21
CA SER A 521 33.17 -4.71 7.26
C SER A 521 32.65 -3.59 6.36
N THR A 522 32.42 -2.40 6.92
CA THR A 522 31.77 -1.29 6.20
C THR A 522 32.71 -0.22 5.64
N ALA A 523 34.02 -0.34 5.85
CA ALA A 523 35.00 0.65 5.40
C ALA A 523 34.94 0.89 3.87
N LYS A 524 34.70 -0.17 3.08
CA LYS A 524 34.52 -0.07 1.63
C LYS A 524 33.27 0.74 1.26
N TYR A 525 32.15 0.55 1.97
CA TYR A 525 30.89 1.25 1.69
C TYR A 525 30.96 2.73 2.08
N GLN A 526 31.63 3.05 3.19
CA GLN A 526 31.92 4.45 3.56
C GLN A 526 32.74 5.17 2.47
N THR A 527 33.72 4.48 1.89
CA THR A 527 34.53 5.02 0.78
C THR A 527 33.69 5.20 -0.49
N ARG A 528 32.88 4.20 -0.85
CA ARG A 528 31.94 4.28 -1.98
C ARG A 528 30.96 5.45 -1.81
N LEU A 529 30.36 5.61 -0.64
CA LEU A 529 29.45 6.71 -0.32
C LEU A 529 30.11 8.07 -0.53
N LYS A 530 31.33 8.26 -0.01
CA LYS A 530 32.09 9.50 -0.19
C LYS A 530 32.34 9.83 -1.67
N ASN A 531 32.69 8.82 -2.47
CA ASN A 531 32.98 9.00 -3.89
C ASN A 531 31.69 9.27 -4.68
N LEU A 532 30.61 8.54 -4.39
CA LEU A 532 29.31 8.70 -5.03
C LEU A 532 28.75 10.11 -4.79
N ARG A 533 28.79 10.62 -3.55
CA ARG A 533 28.38 12.01 -3.22
C ARG A 533 29.11 13.06 -4.07
N LYS A 534 30.40 12.85 -4.32
CA LYS A 534 31.20 13.76 -5.16
C LYS A 534 30.83 13.62 -6.63
N ALA A 535 30.67 12.38 -7.12
CA ALA A 535 30.31 12.12 -8.50
C ALA A 535 28.95 12.72 -8.86
N VAL A 536 27.94 12.49 -8.01
CA VAL A 536 26.57 13.04 -8.18
C VAL A 536 26.62 14.56 -8.23
N HIS A 537 27.30 15.20 -7.28
CA HIS A 537 27.41 16.66 -7.29
C HIS A 537 28.19 17.20 -8.47
N LYS A 538 29.28 16.56 -8.88
CA LYS A 538 30.05 17.02 -10.04
C LYS A 538 29.24 16.96 -11.35
N GLN A 539 28.37 15.97 -11.50
CA GLN A 539 27.79 15.63 -12.81
C GLN A 539 26.31 15.99 -12.94
N LEU A 540 25.54 16.00 -11.84
CA LEU A 540 24.09 16.18 -11.86
C LEU A 540 23.62 17.46 -11.17
N TRP A 541 24.53 18.21 -10.51
CA TRP A 541 24.20 19.52 -9.96
C TRP A 541 24.12 20.58 -11.05
N ASN A 542 23.04 21.36 -11.06
CA ASN A 542 22.89 22.51 -11.94
C ASN A 542 22.93 23.81 -11.14
N GLU A 543 24.03 24.56 -11.27
CA GLU A 543 24.25 25.81 -10.52
C GLU A 543 23.20 26.90 -10.82
N THR A 544 22.70 26.96 -12.05
CA THR A 544 21.71 27.99 -12.45
C THR A 544 20.35 27.68 -11.84
N MET A 545 19.98 26.39 -11.82
CA MET A 545 18.74 25.91 -11.23
C MET A 545 18.79 25.88 -9.70
N GLY A 546 19.97 25.69 -9.11
CA GLY A 546 20.13 25.49 -7.66
C GLY A 546 19.57 24.14 -7.19
N ALA A 547 19.50 23.16 -8.08
CA ALA A 547 19.00 21.81 -7.82
C ALA A 547 19.80 20.77 -8.61
N TYR A 548 19.65 19.51 -8.21
CA TYR A 548 20.07 18.39 -9.03
C TYR A 548 19.02 18.12 -10.11
N VAL A 549 19.46 17.97 -11.35
CA VAL A 549 18.58 17.65 -12.48
C VAL A 549 17.97 16.26 -12.35
N LEU A 550 16.98 15.92 -13.17
CA LEU A 550 16.32 14.61 -13.11
C LEU A 550 17.31 13.46 -13.42
N SER A 551 18.05 13.58 -14.52
CA SER A 551 19.11 12.66 -14.93
C SER A 551 20.14 13.36 -15.81
N ASN A 552 21.19 12.64 -16.21
CA ASN A 552 22.12 13.11 -17.26
C ASN A 552 21.45 13.29 -18.64
N GLU A 553 20.28 12.68 -18.85
CA GLU A 553 19.52 12.77 -20.11
C GLU A 553 18.48 13.89 -20.07
N ILE A 554 17.87 14.11 -18.91
CA ILE A 554 16.85 15.15 -18.68
C ILE A 554 17.41 16.20 -17.72
N THR A 555 18.05 17.21 -18.30
CA THR A 555 18.78 18.27 -17.57
C THR A 555 17.98 19.56 -17.37
N THR A 556 16.79 19.63 -17.94
CA THR A 556 15.90 20.82 -17.95
C THR A 556 14.97 20.88 -16.74
N GLY A 557 14.77 19.77 -16.05
CA GLY A 557 13.89 19.66 -14.89
C GLY A 557 14.45 18.75 -13.81
N PHE A 558 13.70 18.57 -12.74
CA PHE A 558 14.11 17.78 -11.57
C PHE A 558 12.90 17.18 -10.87
N SER A 559 13.12 16.14 -10.06
CA SER A 559 12.11 15.60 -9.16
C SER A 559 12.32 16.06 -7.72
N GLN A 560 11.21 16.16 -7.00
CA GLN A 560 11.15 16.56 -5.60
C GLN A 560 11.92 15.59 -4.71
N ASP A 561 11.65 14.29 -4.85
CA ASP A 561 12.24 13.25 -4.03
C ASP A 561 13.72 13.03 -4.31
N ALA A 562 14.19 13.16 -5.55
CA ALA A 562 15.62 13.06 -5.86
C ALA A 562 16.42 14.12 -5.10
N ASN A 563 15.91 15.36 -5.06
CA ASN A 563 16.54 16.47 -4.37
C ASN A 563 16.41 16.33 -2.84
N ALA A 564 15.26 15.89 -2.33
CA ALA A 564 15.08 15.58 -0.91
C ALA A 564 16.01 14.44 -0.44
N LEU A 565 16.09 13.35 -1.21
CA LEU A 565 16.99 12.22 -0.96
C LEU A 565 18.45 12.64 -1.08
N ALA A 566 18.81 13.56 -1.99
CA ALA A 566 20.16 14.09 -2.07
C ALA A 566 20.57 14.80 -0.76
N ILE A 567 19.66 15.59 -0.17
CA ILE A 567 19.84 16.22 1.15
C ILE A 567 20.01 15.17 2.24
N LEU A 568 19.11 14.19 2.32
CA LEU A 568 19.16 13.09 3.31
C LEU A 568 20.43 12.23 3.18
N ALA A 569 20.87 12.02 1.95
CA ALA A 569 22.09 11.32 1.62
C ALA A 569 23.34 12.18 1.80
N GLY A 570 23.24 13.42 2.25
CA GLY A 570 24.39 14.29 2.55
C GLY A 570 25.17 14.76 1.31
N ILE A 571 24.58 14.69 0.11
CA ILE A 571 25.25 15.01 -1.15
C ILE A 571 25.58 16.51 -1.23
N PRO A 572 24.62 17.46 -1.10
CA PRO A 572 24.95 18.88 -1.20
C PRO A 572 25.88 19.33 -0.06
N GLN A 573 25.64 18.85 1.17
CA GLN A 573 26.40 19.23 2.36
C GLN A 573 27.87 18.81 2.27
N SER A 574 28.14 17.63 1.69
CA SER A 574 29.52 17.15 1.47
C SER A 574 30.29 17.94 0.40
N ASN A 575 29.60 18.79 -0.36
CA ASN A 575 30.15 19.57 -1.45
C ASN A 575 29.96 21.09 -1.26
N GLY A 576 29.65 21.53 -0.04
CA GLY A 576 29.59 22.96 0.30
C GLY A 576 28.28 23.67 -0.08
N VAL A 577 27.25 22.93 -0.50
CA VAL A 577 25.92 23.48 -0.79
C VAL A 577 25.00 23.28 0.42
N SER A 578 24.26 24.33 0.78
CA SER A 578 23.26 24.25 1.85
C SER A 578 21.98 23.57 1.36
N ALA A 579 21.36 22.75 2.19
CA ALA A 579 20.02 22.20 1.95
C ALA A 579 18.99 23.31 1.66
N LYS A 580 19.16 24.50 2.26
CA LYS A 580 18.29 25.67 2.03
C LYS A 580 18.24 26.11 0.57
N THR A 581 19.31 25.92 -0.19
CA THR A 581 19.32 26.23 -1.63
C THR A 581 18.29 25.37 -2.35
N LEU A 582 18.31 24.06 -2.09
CA LEU A 582 17.39 23.12 -2.70
C LEU A 582 15.95 23.31 -2.21
N PHE A 583 15.73 23.56 -0.91
CA PHE A 583 14.38 23.87 -0.40
C PHE A 583 13.79 25.10 -1.08
N LYS A 584 14.58 26.16 -1.26
CA LYS A 584 14.13 27.37 -1.96
C LYS A 584 13.76 27.08 -3.41
N THR A 585 14.57 26.30 -4.13
CA THR A 585 14.25 25.91 -5.52
C THR A 585 13.00 25.03 -5.58
N MET A 586 12.88 24.02 -4.71
CA MET A 586 11.67 23.17 -4.65
C MET A 586 10.42 23.98 -4.29
N GLU A 587 10.51 24.92 -3.35
CA GLU A 587 9.40 25.80 -3.01
C GLU A 587 9.01 26.69 -4.21
N ALA A 588 9.99 27.31 -4.87
CA ALA A 588 9.72 28.21 -5.99
C ALA A 588 9.11 27.50 -7.22
N GLU A 589 9.57 26.29 -7.52
CA GLU A 589 9.24 25.61 -8.78
C GLU A 589 8.19 24.49 -8.64
N LEU A 590 7.96 23.98 -7.42
CA LEU A 590 7.04 22.84 -7.21
C LEU A 590 5.83 23.19 -6.35
N GLN A 591 5.94 24.13 -5.39
CA GLN A 591 4.92 24.33 -4.37
C GLN A 591 3.64 24.97 -4.94
N LEU A 592 2.51 24.27 -4.80
CA LEU A 592 1.17 24.77 -5.08
C LEU A 592 0.38 24.94 -3.77
N PRO A 593 -0.81 25.57 -3.78
CA PRO A 593 -1.66 25.65 -2.59
C PRO A 593 -2.02 24.29 -1.97
N ALA A 594 -2.13 23.25 -2.80
CA ALA A 594 -2.48 21.89 -2.39
C ALA A 594 -1.27 20.99 -2.05
N GLY A 595 -0.06 21.54 -2.11
CA GLY A 595 1.19 20.78 -1.93
C GLY A 595 2.12 20.88 -3.15
N PRO A 596 3.33 20.33 -3.03
CA PRO A 596 4.33 20.39 -4.08
C PRO A 596 4.14 19.32 -5.15
N LEU A 597 4.36 19.70 -6.41
CA LEU A 597 4.46 18.77 -7.53
C LEU A 597 5.64 17.80 -7.33
N ALA A 598 5.49 16.55 -7.78
CA ALA A 598 6.53 15.54 -7.73
C ALA A 598 7.68 15.83 -8.71
N PHE A 599 7.38 16.49 -9.83
CA PHE A 599 8.34 16.86 -10.87
C PHE A 599 8.13 18.31 -11.30
N SER A 600 9.23 19.02 -11.58
CA SER A 600 9.17 20.40 -12.04
C SER A 600 8.65 20.53 -13.46
N ASN A 601 8.18 21.72 -13.83
CA ASN A 601 7.61 21.96 -15.17
C ASN A 601 8.60 21.64 -16.32
N GLY A 602 9.91 21.68 -16.05
CA GLY A 602 10.96 21.33 -17.01
C GLY A 602 11.01 19.85 -17.42
N THR A 603 10.23 18.96 -16.79
CA THR A 603 10.15 17.53 -17.15
C THR A 603 8.91 17.19 -18.00
N VAL A 604 7.99 18.14 -18.19
CA VAL A 604 6.71 17.92 -18.90
C VAL A 604 6.94 17.54 -20.37
N GLU A 605 7.88 18.20 -21.05
CA GLU A 605 8.23 17.88 -22.44
C GLU A 605 8.83 16.46 -22.57
N SER A 606 9.37 15.91 -21.48
CA SER A 606 9.85 14.53 -21.41
C SER A 606 8.77 13.53 -21.02
N GLY A 607 7.52 13.95 -20.80
CA GLY A 607 6.37 13.08 -20.56
C GLY A 607 5.98 12.86 -19.09
N PHE A 608 6.64 13.53 -18.14
CA PHE A 608 6.34 13.39 -16.71
C PHE A 608 5.06 14.13 -16.32
N ALA A 609 4.18 13.46 -15.59
CA ALA A 609 2.89 14.04 -15.20
C ALA A 609 3.03 15.10 -14.09
N GLN A 610 2.19 16.12 -14.17
CA GLN A 610 2.07 17.14 -13.13
C GLN A 610 1.12 16.63 -12.03
N LYS A 611 1.68 15.86 -11.10
CA LYS A 611 0.97 15.31 -9.93
C LYS A 611 1.68 15.66 -8.64
N ILE A 612 0.93 15.68 -7.54
CA ILE A 612 1.44 15.82 -6.18
C ILE A 612 1.57 14.43 -5.56
N SER A 613 2.75 14.10 -5.04
CA SER A 613 3.04 12.80 -4.46
C SER A 613 3.31 12.90 -2.96
N PRO A 614 2.43 12.34 -2.10
CA PRO A 614 2.71 12.16 -0.68
C PRO A 614 3.94 11.28 -0.42
N PHE A 615 4.25 10.33 -1.30
CA PHE A 615 5.48 9.52 -1.24
C PHE A 615 6.73 10.41 -1.36
N SER A 616 6.82 11.20 -2.43
CA SER A 616 7.94 12.12 -2.63
C SER A 616 8.01 13.21 -1.55
N SER A 617 6.85 13.71 -1.13
CA SER A 617 6.75 14.73 -0.08
C SER A 617 7.15 14.21 1.30
N ALA A 618 6.99 12.91 1.59
CA ALA A 618 7.46 12.33 2.85
C ALA A 618 8.99 12.41 2.98
N TYR A 619 9.75 12.17 1.90
CA TYR A 619 11.20 12.39 1.90
C TYR A 619 11.55 13.86 2.04
N HIS A 620 10.79 14.75 1.38
CA HIS A 620 10.98 16.20 1.52
C HIS A 620 10.73 16.67 2.96
N LEU A 621 9.68 16.17 3.61
CA LEU A 621 9.38 16.43 5.01
C LEU A 621 10.51 15.93 5.93
N ARG A 622 10.99 14.71 5.72
CA ARG A 622 12.12 14.14 6.45
C ARG A 622 13.38 14.99 6.27
N ALA A 623 13.67 15.44 5.04
CA ALA A 623 14.82 16.28 4.73
C ALA A 623 14.74 17.65 5.44
N ALA A 624 13.55 18.27 5.47
CA ALA A 624 13.30 19.52 6.17
C ALA A 624 13.55 19.37 7.67
N PHE A 625 12.99 18.34 8.30
CA PHE A 625 13.20 18.06 9.72
C PHE A 625 14.67 17.76 10.04
N GLU A 626 15.35 16.89 9.27
CA GLU A 626 16.77 16.58 9.46
C GLU A 626 17.69 17.80 9.30
N SER A 627 17.26 18.78 8.49
CA SER A 627 17.98 20.03 8.26
C SER A 627 17.63 21.16 9.25
N GLY A 628 16.67 20.94 10.16
CA GLY A 628 16.18 21.98 11.06
C GLY A 628 15.35 23.08 10.37
N ASP A 629 14.79 22.81 9.19
CA ASP A 629 14.00 23.77 8.41
C ASP A 629 12.52 23.72 8.83
N GLU A 630 12.19 24.38 9.94
CA GLU A 630 10.84 24.43 10.50
C GLU A 630 9.81 25.05 9.53
N HIS A 631 10.23 25.96 8.65
CA HIS A 631 9.36 26.61 7.68
C HIS A 631 8.86 25.62 6.63
N THR A 632 9.80 24.93 5.98
CA THR A 632 9.49 23.93 4.94
C THR A 632 8.66 22.78 5.53
N ALA A 633 9.04 22.28 6.71
CA ALA A 633 8.29 21.21 7.37
C ALA A 633 6.83 21.62 7.66
N ARG A 634 6.63 22.82 8.20
CA ARG A 634 5.28 23.35 8.48
C ARG A 634 4.48 23.61 7.20
N GLN A 635 5.10 24.14 6.14
CA GLN A 635 4.44 24.36 4.86
C GLN A 635 3.89 23.05 4.31
N LEU A 636 4.73 22.00 4.19
CA LEU A 636 4.30 20.71 3.67
C LEU A 636 3.18 20.09 4.53
N LEU A 637 3.32 20.08 5.86
CA LEU A 637 2.29 19.59 6.79
C LEU A 637 0.94 20.29 6.58
N LYS A 638 0.94 21.60 6.37
CA LYS A 638 -0.28 22.41 6.29
C LYS A 638 -0.89 22.45 4.88
N THR A 639 -0.11 22.35 3.81
CA THR A 639 -0.63 22.41 2.44
C THR A 639 -1.05 21.06 1.91
N LEU A 640 -0.34 19.98 2.27
CA LEU A 640 -0.58 18.64 1.71
C LEU A 640 -1.41 17.77 2.67
N TRP A 641 -0.91 17.49 3.87
CA TRP A 641 -1.54 16.51 4.75
C TRP A 641 -2.71 17.06 5.55
N ALA A 642 -2.69 18.33 5.97
CA ALA A 642 -3.81 18.92 6.73
C ALA A 642 -5.15 18.89 5.97
N PRO A 643 -5.20 19.22 4.64
CA PRO A 643 -6.43 19.08 3.87
C PRO A 643 -6.94 17.65 3.75
N MET A 644 -6.05 16.65 3.61
CA MET A 644 -6.43 15.22 3.54
C MET A 644 -7.02 14.74 4.88
N ALA A 645 -6.44 15.21 6.00
CA ALA A 645 -6.86 14.89 7.36
C ALA A 645 -8.01 15.76 7.88
N ASN A 646 -8.61 16.63 7.05
CA ASN A 646 -9.70 17.51 7.43
C ASN A 646 -11.06 16.82 7.23
N PRO A 647 -11.88 16.61 8.28
CA PRO A 647 -13.21 16.02 8.14
C PRO A 647 -14.17 16.80 7.23
N ALA A 648 -13.91 18.08 6.98
CA ALA A 648 -14.68 18.90 6.04
C ALA A 648 -14.31 18.66 4.56
N ASN A 649 -13.24 17.92 4.28
CA ASN A 649 -12.85 17.58 2.92
C ASN A 649 -13.87 16.60 2.31
N ALA A 650 -14.29 16.86 1.07
CA ALA A 650 -15.25 16.02 0.35
C ALA A 650 -14.78 14.56 0.18
N ASN A 651 -13.47 14.33 0.14
CA ASN A 651 -12.84 13.02 0.01
C ASN A 651 -12.24 12.50 1.33
N TYR A 652 -12.64 13.07 2.48
CA TYR A 652 -12.14 12.61 3.77
C TYR A 652 -12.45 11.13 4.02
N THR A 653 -11.43 10.36 4.37
CA THR A 653 -11.52 8.93 4.71
C THR A 653 -10.94 8.62 6.08
N ASN A 654 -10.38 9.62 6.77
CA ASN A 654 -9.49 9.46 7.92
C ASN A 654 -8.26 8.56 7.64
N THR A 655 -7.85 8.48 6.38
CA THR A 655 -6.61 7.84 5.92
C THR A 655 -5.94 8.73 4.88
N PHE A 656 -4.66 8.50 4.59
CA PHE A 656 -3.95 9.27 3.56
C PHE A 656 -4.04 8.61 2.19
N TRP A 657 -3.98 9.45 1.16
CA TRP A 657 -4.27 9.11 -0.23
C TRP A 657 -2.99 8.85 -1.01
N GLU A 658 -3.12 8.07 -2.07
CA GLU A 658 -2.02 7.63 -2.93
C GLU A 658 -1.33 8.78 -3.66
N THR A 659 -2.10 9.62 -4.35
CA THR A 659 -1.60 10.69 -5.21
C THR A 659 -2.69 11.74 -5.42
N LEU A 660 -2.29 12.98 -5.72
CA LEU A 660 -3.20 14.10 -5.91
C LEU A 660 -2.94 14.82 -7.24
N ASP A 661 -4.00 15.39 -7.80
CA ASP A 661 -3.92 16.39 -8.85
C ASP A 661 -3.39 17.73 -8.31
N PRO A 662 -2.91 18.64 -9.17
CA PRO A 662 -2.40 19.95 -8.76
C PRO A 662 -3.36 20.81 -7.92
N ASP A 663 -4.66 20.54 -8.00
CA ASP A 663 -5.70 21.22 -7.22
C ASP A 663 -6.01 20.56 -5.86
N GLY A 664 -5.35 19.44 -5.54
CA GLY A 664 -5.55 18.69 -4.30
C GLY A 664 -6.68 17.67 -4.35
N THR A 665 -7.28 17.42 -5.52
CA THR A 665 -8.22 16.31 -5.70
C THR A 665 -7.48 14.98 -5.93
N PRO A 666 -8.13 13.81 -5.77
CA PRO A 666 -7.48 12.50 -5.97
C PRO A 666 -6.92 12.34 -7.41
N GLY A 667 -5.62 12.05 -7.53
CA GLY A 667 -4.84 12.23 -8.77
C GLY A 667 -5.05 11.17 -9.88
N LEU A 668 -5.85 10.15 -9.64
CA LEU A 668 -6.26 9.10 -10.60
C LEU A 668 -7.80 9.05 -10.70
N GLY A 669 -8.46 10.16 -10.34
CA GLY A 669 -9.91 10.24 -10.23
C GLY A 669 -10.46 9.25 -9.22
N ILE A 670 -11.55 8.57 -9.57
CA ILE A 670 -12.22 7.60 -8.70
C ILE A 670 -11.32 6.39 -8.34
N MET A 671 -10.32 6.11 -9.18
CA MET A 671 -9.39 4.99 -9.01
C MET A 671 -8.23 5.29 -8.05
N THR A 672 -8.06 6.53 -7.58
CA THR A 672 -7.06 6.81 -6.52
C THR A 672 -7.40 6.04 -5.24
N SER A 673 -6.42 5.37 -4.65
CA SER A 673 -6.60 4.83 -3.29
C SER A 673 -6.62 5.98 -2.29
N LEU A 674 -7.69 6.07 -1.48
CA LEU A 674 -7.79 7.05 -0.39
C LEU A 674 -7.31 6.47 0.95
N CYS A 675 -6.64 5.32 0.93
CA CYS A 675 -5.92 4.72 2.05
C CYS A 675 -4.64 4.04 1.54
N HIS A 676 -3.51 4.75 1.61
CA HIS A 676 -2.21 4.29 1.08
C HIS A 676 -1.07 4.50 2.09
N GLY A 677 -0.36 3.43 2.46
CA GLY A 677 0.63 3.40 3.54
C GLY A 677 1.82 4.33 3.29
N TRP A 678 2.20 4.52 2.03
CA TRP A 678 3.31 5.38 1.63
C TRP A 678 3.11 6.88 1.91
N ALA A 679 1.89 7.29 2.28
CA ALA A 679 1.55 8.68 2.53
C ALA A 679 1.56 9.02 4.03
N ALA A 680 1.77 8.02 4.89
CA ALA A 680 1.67 8.13 6.34
C ALA A 680 2.93 8.66 7.05
N GLY A 681 3.97 9.04 6.28
CA GLY A 681 5.25 9.54 6.78
C GLY A 681 5.19 10.57 7.93
N PRO A 682 4.30 11.57 7.92
CA PRO A 682 4.19 12.53 9.01
C PRO A 682 3.98 11.92 10.40
N THR A 683 3.36 10.74 10.51
CA THR A 683 3.17 10.03 11.78
C THR A 683 4.50 9.78 12.47
N ALA A 684 5.47 9.26 11.73
CA ALA A 684 6.80 9.00 12.23
C ALA A 684 7.59 10.29 12.46
N GLU A 685 7.52 11.24 11.51
CA GLU A 685 8.31 12.47 11.59
C GLU A 685 7.88 13.38 12.76
N LEU A 686 6.58 13.51 13.03
CA LEU A 686 6.08 14.27 14.19
C LEU A 686 6.52 13.63 15.52
N SER A 687 6.44 12.30 15.63
CA SER A 687 6.96 11.57 16.80
C SER A 687 8.47 11.74 16.96
N LYS A 688 9.22 11.70 15.86
CA LYS A 688 10.69 11.76 15.85
C LYS A 688 11.22 13.17 16.17
N TRP A 689 10.58 14.21 15.64
CA TRP A 689 11.12 15.57 15.67
C TRP A 689 10.36 16.52 16.58
N VAL A 690 9.03 16.45 16.62
CA VAL A 690 8.23 17.37 17.47
C VAL A 690 8.18 16.87 18.92
N LEU A 691 7.97 15.57 19.17
CA LEU A 691 8.28 15.01 20.50
C LEU A 691 9.79 14.92 20.72
N GLY A 692 10.56 14.76 19.63
CA GLY A 692 12.01 14.71 19.65
C GLY A 692 12.59 13.34 20.01
N ILE A 693 11.79 12.27 20.03
CA ILE A 693 12.22 10.93 20.49
C ILE A 693 12.94 10.19 19.36
N GLN A 694 14.24 9.90 19.53
CA GLN A 694 15.07 9.30 18.50
C GLN A 694 16.00 8.23 19.07
N ALA A 695 16.13 7.10 18.36
CA ALA A 695 17.17 6.11 18.65
C ALA A 695 18.57 6.68 18.35
N VAL A 696 19.53 6.39 19.21
CA VAL A 696 20.96 6.69 19.00
C VAL A 696 21.71 5.40 18.70
N LYS A 697 21.43 4.35 19.48
CA LYS A 697 21.86 2.98 19.22
C LYS A 697 20.65 2.08 18.92
N PRO A 698 20.84 1.02 18.10
CA PRO A 698 19.78 0.09 17.74
C PRO A 698 18.99 -0.44 18.95
N GLY A 699 17.70 -0.69 18.76
CA GLY A 699 16.82 -1.23 19.80
C GLY A 699 16.51 -0.24 20.93
N PHE A 700 16.64 1.07 20.67
CA PHE A 700 16.60 2.11 21.69
C PHE A 700 17.51 1.79 22.90
N ALA A 701 18.65 1.13 22.68
CA ALA A 701 19.64 0.88 23.74
C ALA A 701 20.23 2.19 24.27
N GLU A 702 20.43 3.14 23.36
CA GLU A 702 20.63 4.55 23.66
C GLU A 702 19.66 5.37 22.84
N TRP A 703 19.09 6.42 23.42
CA TRP A 703 18.15 7.31 22.74
C TRP A 703 18.39 8.77 23.16
N LYS A 704 17.75 9.68 22.43
CA LYS A 704 17.69 11.08 22.80
C LYS A 704 16.27 11.62 22.70
N VAL A 705 16.01 12.66 23.48
CA VAL A 705 14.84 13.53 23.34
C VAL A 705 15.33 14.93 23.05
N GLN A 706 15.02 15.47 21.88
CA GLN A 706 15.34 16.85 21.49
C GLN A 706 14.19 17.43 20.66
N PRO A 707 13.21 18.08 21.31
CA PRO A 707 12.06 18.62 20.59
C PRO A 707 12.43 19.74 19.62
N MET A 708 11.83 19.70 18.45
CA MET A 708 11.70 20.84 17.53
C MET A 708 10.34 21.49 17.78
N LEU A 709 10.35 22.75 18.23
CA LEU A 709 9.13 23.42 18.69
C LEU A 709 8.17 23.70 17.53
N LEU A 710 8.70 23.91 16.31
CA LEU A 710 7.92 24.12 15.09
C LEU A 710 6.97 25.33 15.17
N GLY A 711 7.09 26.21 16.18
CA GLY A 711 6.12 27.27 16.47
C GLY A 711 4.84 26.80 17.19
N LEU A 712 4.86 25.65 17.87
CA LEU A 712 3.78 25.14 18.70
C LEU A 712 3.92 25.62 20.14
N GLU A 713 2.80 25.74 20.85
CA GLU A 713 2.76 26.09 22.29
C GLU A 713 3.02 24.88 23.18
N TRP A 714 2.55 23.70 22.77
CA TRP A 714 2.77 22.44 23.48
C TRP A 714 2.68 21.25 22.54
N ALA A 715 3.34 20.15 22.91
CA ALA A 715 3.14 18.82 22.36
C ALA A 715 3.34 17.74 23.42
N LYS A 716 2.59 16.64 23.32
CA LYS A 716 2.72 15.48 24.21
C LYS A 716 2.46 14.18 23.45
N GLY A 717 3.07 13.10 23.90
CA GLY A 717 2.90 11.81 23.26
C GLY A 717 3.88 10.76 23.78
N ARG A 718 3.90 9.60 23.11
CA ARG A 718 4.81 8.52 23.43
C ARG A 718 5.21 7.72 22.21
N VAL A 719 6.44 7.19 22.24
CA VAL A 719 6.94 6.22 21.27
C VAL A 719 7.14 4.88 21.99
N PRO A 720 6.49 3.80 21.52
CA PRO A 720 6.67 2.46 22.07
C PRO A 720 8.03 1.86 21.66
N THR A 721 8.61 1.06 22.54
CA THR A 721 9.83 0.28 22.27
C THR A 721 9.76 -1.08 22.97
N ASP A 722 10.63 -2.02 22.59
CA ASP A 722 10.74 -3.33 23.26
C ASP A 722 11.22 -3.23 24.72
N LYS A 723 11.76 -2.07 25.12
CA LYS A 723 12.23 -1.78 26.48
C LYS A 723 11.24 -0.92 27.28
N GLY A 724 10.03 -0.72 26.75
CA GLY A 724 9.02 0.18 27.30
C GLY A 724 8.86 1.49 26.52
N SER A 725 7.89 2.32 26.87
CA SER A 725 7.61 3.56 26.15
C SER A 725 8.48 4.72 26.63
N ILE A 726 8.84 5.61 25.70
CA ILE A 726 9.40 6.93 26.01
C ILE A 726 8.28 7.95 25.82
N GLU A 727 7.95 8.65 26.89
CA GLU A 727 6.85 9.60 26.94
C GLU A 727 7.40 11.01 27.12
N VAL A 728 6.92 11.94 26.30
CA VAL A 728 7.37 13.33 26.30
C VAL A 728 6.15 14.23 26.37
N GLU A 729 6.23 15.25 27.21
CA GLU A 729 5.31 16.37 27.27
C GLU A 729 6.14 17.64 27.38
N TRP A 730 5.89 18.62 26.52
CA TRP A 730 6.48 19.94 26.64
C TRP A 730 5.46 21.03 26.35
N GLU A 731 5.61 22.16 27.01
CA GLU A 731 4.81 23.37 26.83
C GLU A 731 5.65 24.63 27.00
N LEU A 732 5.20 25.73 26.41
CA LEU A 732 5.76 27.07 26.57
C LEU A 732 4.85 27.90 27.48
N VAL A 733 5.26 28.09 28.73
CA VAL A 733 4.56 28.95 29.69
C VAL A 733 5.18 30.34 29.62
N SER A 734 4.48 31.30 29.00
CA SER A 734 5.01 32.67 28.78
C SER A 734 6.39 32.68 28.08
N ASP A 735 6.49 31.93 26.98
CA ASP A 735 7.69 31.73 26.16
C ASP A 735 8.83 30.93 26.83
N LEU A 736 8.57 30.32 28.00
CA LEU A 736 9.54 29.54 28.75
C LEU A 736 9.19 28.06 28.69
N LEU A 737 10.17 27.23 28.34
CA LEU A 737 10.01 25.78 28.27
C LEU A 737 9.72 25.16 29.64
N HIS A 738 8.66 24.36 29.70
CA HIS A 738 8.45 23.31 30.69
C HIS A 738 8.36 21.98 29.94
N MET A 739 9.24 21.04 30.26
CA MET A 739 9.30 19.74 29.60
C MET A 739 9.43 18.62 30.62
N LYS A 740 8.65 17.55 30.42
CA LYS A 740 8.72 16.29 31.17
C LYS A 740 9.04 15.16 30.20
N VAL A 741 9.98 14.31 30.59
CA VAL A 741 10.29 13.07 29.87
C VAL A 741 10.22 11.93 30.88
N ARG A 742 9.39 10.93 30.59
CA ARG A 742 9.19 9.74 31.42
C ARG A 742 9.48 8.49 30.61
N VAL A 743 10.20 7.54 31.20
CA VAL A 743 10.48 6.25 30.57
C VAL A 743 9.73 5.17 31.33
N VAL A 744 8.69 4.59 30.71
CA VAL A 744 7.85 3.58 31.33
C VAL A 744 8.40 2.20 30.98
N GLY A 745 9.01 1.50 31.93
CA GLY A 745 9.74 0.23 31.73
C GLY A 745 11.14 0.25 32.35
N ASP A 746 11.77 -0.91 32.54
CA ASP A 746 12.99 -1.18 33.35
C ASP A 746 14.03 -1.92 32.46
N LYS A 747 15.37 -1.88 32.60
CA LYS A 747 16.44 -0.96 33.05
C LYS A 747 17.65 -1.42 32.22
N GLY A 748 18.22 -0.54 31.42
CA GLY A 748 19.31 -0.91 30.51
C GLY A 748 19.35 -0.02 29.28
N THR A 749 18.25 0.69 29.01
CA THR A 749 18.28 1.83 28.10
C THR A 749 18.80 3.09 28.81
N THR A 750 19.57 3.89 28.08
CA THR A 750 20.04 5.21 28.55
C THR A 750 19.66 6.30 27.56
N GLY A 751 19.17 7.40 28.09
CA GLY A 751 18.67 8.54 27.33
C GLY A 751 19.47 9.80 27.59
N THR A 752 19.51 10.67 26.59
CA THR A 752 19.92 12.06 26.77
C THR A 752 18.81 13.01 26.32
N VAL A 753 18.33 13.83 27.24
CA VAL A 753 17.36 14.89 26.97
C VAL A 753 18.12 16.18 26.69
N TYR A 754 17.82 16.84 25.58
CA TYR A 754 18.41 18.09 25.14
C TYR A 754 17.37 19.20 25.22
N LEU A 755 17.82 20.43 25.44
CA LEU A 755 16.98 21.60 25.17
C LEU A 755 16.69 21.68 23.65
N PRO A 756 15.52 22.20 23.25
CA PRO A 756 15.27 22.61 21.87
C PRO A 756 16.39 23.52 21.36
N GLU A 757 16.77 23.36 20.09
CA GLU A 757 17.84 24.16 19.49
C GLU A 757 17.45 25.65 19.43
N LEU A 758 16.20 25.91 19.07
CA LEU A 758 15.60 27.24 19.02
C LEU A 758 14.59 27.38 20.17
N LEU A 759 15.00 28.11 21.22
CA LEU A 759 14.11 28.53 22.31
C LEU A 759 13.64 29.98 22.08
N PRO A 760 12.35 30.30 22.31
CA PRO A 760 11.85 31.67 22.25
C PRO A 760 12.66 32.63 23.14
N VAL A 761 12.93 32.21 24.37
CA VAL A 761 13.90 32.88 25.26
C VAL A 761 15.21 32.11 25.20
N SER A 762 16.28 32.76 24.74
CA SER A 762 17.57 32.06 24.55
C SER A 762 18.12 31.49 25.86
N ALA A 763 18.82 30.35 25.77
CA ALA A 763 19.48 29.73 26.92
C ALA A 763 20.44 30.69 27.66
N LYS A 764 21.06 31.65 26.96
CA LYS A 764 21.93 32.68 27.55
C LYS A 764 21.17 33.60 28.52
N LYS A 765 19.90 33.88 28.25
CA LYS A 765 19.01 34.73 29.07
C LYS A 765 18.19 33.94 30.11
N SER A 766 18.49 32.65 30.28
CA SER A 766 17.66 31.73 31.05
C SER A 766 18.43 31.00 32.15
N VAL A 767 17.70 30.59 33.19
CA VAL A 767 18.13 29.63 34.21
C VAL A 767 17.26 28.39 34.08
N PHE A 768 17.85 27.20 34.12
CA PHE A 768 17.10 25.95 34.03
C PHE A 768 17.09 25.23 35.38
N LYS A 769 15.92 24.73 35.78
CA LYS A 769 15.78 23.75 36.86
C LYS A 769 15.56 22.37 36.26
N VAL A 770 16.29 21.39 36.76
CA VAL A 770 16.10 19.98 36.43
C VAL A 770 15.75 19.24 37.72
N ASN A 771 14.55 18.64 37.77
CA ASN A 771 14.01 18.01 38.97
C ASN A 771 14.14 18.93 40.20
N GLY A 772 13.77 20.21 40.02
CA GLY A 772 13.83 21.25 41.05
C GLY A 772 15.20 21.89 41.30
N LYS A 773 16.31 21.34 40.76
CA LYS A 773 17.67 21.85 41.00
C LYS A 773 18.15 22.75 39.87
N VAL A 774 18.70 23.92 40.20
CA VAL A 774 19.28 24.83 39.19
C VAL A 774 20.51 24.18 38.54
N VAL A 775 20.54 24.18 37.21
CA VAL A 775 21.63 23.64 36.40
C VAL A 775 22.06 24.62 35.32
N ASN A 776 23.35 24.59 34.98
CA ASN A 776 23.93 25.34 33.86
C ASN A 776 24.39 24.36 32.75
N LYS A 777 23.46 23.53 32.28
CA LYS A 777 23.67 22.51 31.24
C LYS A 777 22.52 22.53 30.24
N THR A 778 22.80 22.13 29.01
CA THR A 778 21.81 22.05 27.91
C THR A 778 21.42 20.61 27.55
N LYS A 779 22.00 19.62 28.24
CA LYS A 779 21.71 18.20 28.07
C LYS A 779 21.72 17.46 29.41
N PHE A 780 20.87 16.45 29.53
CA PHE A 780 20.57 15.76 30.79
C PHE A 780 20.43 14.26 30.57
N SER A 781 21.06 13.45 31.41
CA SER A 781 20.97 11.99 31.33
C SER A 781 19.73 11.48 32.04
N VAL A 782 19.08 10.46 31.47
CA VAL A 782 17.90 9.79 32.01
C VAL A 782 18.04 8.29 31.79
N ARG A 783 17.64 7.45 32.75
CA ARG A 783 17.64 5.99 32.60
C ARG A 783 16.23 5.45 32.45
N GLY A 784 16.11 4.19 32.00
CA GLY A 784 14.84 3.47 32.03
C GLY A 784 14.22 3.46 33.44
N GLY A 785 12.92 3.74 33.51
CA GLY A 785 12.15 3.82 34.75
C GLY A 785 12.25 5.18 35.46
N GLU A 786 13.05 6.11 34.94
CA GLU A 786 13.19 7.45 35.51
C GLU A 786 12.27 8.47 34.82
N GLN A 787 12.11 9.60 35.49
CA GLN A 787 11.49 10.80 34.95
C GLN A 787 12.44 11.98 35.14
N ILE A 788 12.45 12.89 34.16
CA ILE A 788 13.08 14.19 34.26
C ILE A 788 12.06 15.29 33.96
N GLU A 789 12.15 16.38 34.70
CA GLU A 789 11.42 17.60 34.49
C GLU A 789 12.40 18.77 34.33
N VAL A 790 12.28 19.49 33.22
CA VAL A 790 13.08 20.66 32.86
C VAL A 790 12.18 21.88 32.86
N VAL A 791 12.52 22.88 33.67
CA VAL A 791 11.79 24.15 33.76
C VAL A 791 12.73 25.31 33.46
N GLN A 792 12.40 26.09 32.44
CA GLN A 792 13.09 27.32 32.07
C GLN A 792 12.55 28.51 32.87
N MET A 793 13.44 29.35 33.37
CA MET A 793 13.11 30.60 34.06
C MET A 793 13.94 31.73 33.44
N ARG A 794 13.44 32.96 33.49
CA ARG A 794 14.24 34.13 33.12
C ARG A 794 15.33 34.37 34.17
N LYS A 795 16.51 34.81 33.72
CA LYS A 795 17.57 35.28 34.60
C LYS A 795 17.19 36.56 35.32
#